data_AF-A0A3A5LCG6-F1
#
_entry.id   AF-A0A3A5LCG6-F1
#
_cell.length_a   1.000
_cell.length_b   1.000
_cell.length_c   1.000
_cell.angle_alpha   90.00
_cell.angle_beta   90.00
_cell.angle_gamma   90.00
#
_symmetry.space_group_name_H-M   'P 1'
#
loop_
_entity.id
_entity.type
_entity.pdbx_description
1 polymer ?
#
loop_
_entity_poly.entity_id
_entity_poly.type
_entity_poly.pdbx_seq_one_letter_code
_entity_poly.pdbx_strand_id
1 'polypeptide(L)'
;MSYDKTIALLKKGPRLKSEATRDLEKVIQFFLHPEQKAQCRFNFYGELEVAFNDRVFNLSQILLHQPDFEHLSFTEQVSSHYETFVKTAVHIPSLKGNPHLPKKEDYLAADKNNLYTQLTYGEKLAITLYTSNFYEEINGFLRSHGRDPRLKNLPQDRLTQEVKEIILATCLAAHGLTRLQLPDDSADNSLQTLYRAESSHKIPASVWQQRHETIKTHKPMRQEGFISTSQDIAAMKVSGTDTLLKITQPRQGIGKKVEDLSYKTDEQEILLPAGTQLAFSSFIEEQGRKVFHAFPVRSLDGIHPDSYSTVDNEIRTHLIAFLDEVRHLSAQAVPRVKTSFWQTLPHKIKKSETAELLALAAQLDKLIVFFADSRHKPVEKREKLQALHKQTAKLAEQFKDLNTLHPSLQQMATKMNHLLIQLEMANTSHLVEQADYVYTHHLSKAYKDTQLDSTDAELKQDSQVIHRPNHGLAHSLRVAASIPLVVEYFQQFAQPELRKQCLQLSGDELKKVALCMLFSVSGRESDVAFKSNPQKYREYREQCALQFAAYAHKKMPSDEIKKYMELIRNMGNPTYLTSKHITPQKAALFHVMNLAHKLDLMRCYPLAQYQLAVMKGHDPLIIPSEGQQHQFNRLLSTVSDRIEATGDRQFCRMEQGQLVSCTKDYDFPVFAEASTNPLECLKRILESDIPELASVSTPEPSPADDQANHWSLPVLFLDTLENYTMPLLEYLNASAATGLPAIDHVKQDSRYLIQKLTATTDGFVLLAESAYMDALPVSIPLQAQDLYYLLSQMPPDHLNQCYLASDILERLNQSTGRLNIPELDKMDDSYQLSFIEQDSVSGDIKLTATSSKSLPPVQTVLSSAEFAQCLEKLEKSAVLNLKS
;
A
#
# COMPACT_ATOMS: atom_id res chain seq x y z
N MET A 1 37.11 33.24 -2.83
CA MET A 1 36.08 34.18 -2.32
C MET A 1 35.84 33.88 -0.83
N SER A 2 35.48 34.85 0.01
CA SER A 2 35.21 34.58 1.44
C SER A 2 33.88 33.83 1.65
N TYR A 3 33.71 33.20 2.82
CA TYR A 3 32.48 32.51 3.21
C TYR A 3 31.27 33.44 3.09
N ASP A 4 31.29 34.60 3.76
CA ASP A 4 30.15 35.54 3.77
C ASP A 4 29.76 36.03 2.38
N LYS A 5 30.73 36.31 1.52
CA LYS A 5 30.48 36.72 0.13
C LYS A 5 29.81 35.60 -0.67
N THR A 6 30.23 34.35 -0.44
CA THR A 6 29.63 33.21 -1.13
C THR A 6 28.20 32.97 -0.65
N ILE A 7 27.96 32.99 0.67
CA ILE A 7 26.62 32.83 1.24
C ILE A 7 25.66 33.96 0.82
N ALA A 8 26.17 35.19 0.64
CA ALA A 8 25.37 36.34 0.21
C ALA A 8 24.81 36.19 -1.23
N LEU A 9 25.44 35.38 -2.09
CA LEU A 9 25.03 35.16 -3.48
C LEU A 9 23.98 34.05 -3.65
N LEU A 10 23.73 33.26 -2.60
CA LEU A 10 22.85 32.10 -2.66
C LEU A 10 21.39 32.49 -2.44
N LYS A 11 20.47 31.79 -3.12
CA LYS A 11 19.04 31.90 -2.84
C LYS A 11 18.73 31.39 -1.45
N LYS A 12 18.07 32.24 -0.66
CA LYS A 12 17.65 31.96 0.72
C LYS A 12 16.14 31.73 0.77
N GLY A 13 15.71 30.91 1.72
CA GLY A 13 14.31 30.65 2.02
C GLY A 13 14.12 29.26 2.61
N PRO A 14 12.89 28.93 3.04
CA PRO A 14 12.59 27.58 3.52
C PRO A 14 12.71 26.59 2.38
N ARG A 15 13.46 25.50 2.59
CA ARG A 15 13.38 24.32 1.72
C ARG A 15 12.06 23.62 2.03
N LEU A 16 11.30 23.24 1.02
CA LEU A 16 10.09 22.43 1.21
C LEU A 16 10.47 20.95 1.14
N LYS A 17 9.84 20.10 1.97
CA LYS A 17 10.00 18.64 1.87
C LYS A 17 9.41 18.17 0.54
N SER A 18 10.27 17.68 -0.35
CA SER A 18 9.89 17.17 -1.68
C SER A 18 9.10 15.87 -1.61
N GLU A 19 8.35 15.55 -2.66
CA GLU A 19 7.70 14.23 -2.79
C GLU A 19 8.72 13.09 -2.83
N ALA A 20 9.91 13.29 -3.41
CA ALA A 20 10.99 12.30 -3.38
C ALA A 20 11.46 12.01 -1.94
N THR A 21 11.56 13.04 -1.09
CA THR A 21 11.86 12.85 0.35
C THR A 21 10.77 12.02 1.03
N ARG A 22 9.49 12.33 0.78
CA ARG A 22 8.36 11.62 1.39
C ARG A 22 8.29 10.16 0.94
N ASP A 23 8.51 9.89 -0.34
CA ASP A 23 8.53 8.51 -0.85
C ASP A 23 9.74 7.73 -0.32
N LEU A 24 10.90 8.37 -0.16
CA LEU A 24 12.02 7.73 0.53
C LEU A 24 11.67 7.38 1.97
N GLU A 25 11.03 8.28 2.73
CA GLU A 25 10.56 8.02 4.11
C GLU A 25 9.61 6.82 4.16
N LYS A 26 8.66 6.71 3.22
CA LYS A 26 7.75 5.56 3.11
C LYS A 26 8.50 4.25 2.86
N VAL A 27 9.50 4.26 1.97
CA VAL A 27 10.34 3.09 1.72
C VAL A 27 11.06 2.64 3.01
N ILE A 28 11.56 3.57 3.84
CA ILE A 28 12.17 3.25 5.14
C ILE A 28 11.16 2.59 6.08
N GLN A 29 9.97 3.18 6.20
CA GLN A 29 8.90 2.67 7.05
C GLN A 29 8.48 1.27 6.62
N PHE A 30 8.28 1.03 5.33
CA PHE A 30 7.92 -0.28 4.81
C PHE A 30 9.02 -1.33 4.97
N PHE A 31 10.29 -0.97 4.77
CA PHE A 31 11.39 -1.91 5.05
C PHE A 31 11.46 -2.36 6.51
N LEU A 32 11.10 -1.48 7.44
CA LEU A 32 11.13 -1.75 8.89
C LEU A 32 9.81 -2.27 9.43
N HIS A 33 8.78 -2.44 8.59
CA HIS A 33 7.53 -3.00 9.03
C HIS A 33 7.60 -4.54 9.02
N PRO A 34 7.30 -5.24 10.14
CA PRO A 34 7.45 -6.68 10.24
C PRO A 34 6.63 -7.48 9.21
N GLU A 35 5.45 -6.99 8.86
CA GLU A 35 4.50 -7.68 7.96
C GLU A 35 4.75 -7.38 6.47
N GLN A 36 5.66 -6.45 6.14
CA GLN A 36 5.88 -6.04 4.75
C GLN A 36 7.00 -6.86 4.12
N LYS A 37 6.65 -7.69 3.13
CA LYS A 37 7.64 -8.37 2.30
C LYS A 37 8.15 -7.42 1.23
N ALA A 38 9.44 -7.13 1.28
CA ALA A 38 10.12 -6.32 0.28
C ALA A 38 10.72 -7.19 -0.82
N GLN A 39 10.64 -6.74 -2.06
CA GLN A 39 11.33 -7.35 -3.20
C GLN A 39 12.01 -6.26 -4.02
N CYS A 40 13.33 -6.30 -4.10
CA CYS A 40 14.10 -5.41 -4.97
C CYS A 40 14.34 -6.07 -6.33
N ARG A 41 14.17 -5.31 -7.42
CA ARG A 41 14.45 -5.75 -8.79
C ARG A 41 14.89 -4.59 -9.67
N PHE A 42 15.57 -4.91 -10.77
CA PHE A 42 15.84 -3.94 -11.82
C PHE A 42 14.77 -4.01 -12.90
N ASN A 43 14.21 -2.87 -13.29
CA ASN A 43 13.30 -2.80 -14.42
C ASN A 43 14.05 -2.79 -15.76
N PHE A 44 13.31 -2.73 -16.87
CA PHE A 44 13.87 -2.76 -18.22
C PHE A 44 14.88 -1.61 -18.48
N TYR A 45 14.75 -0.47 -17.81
CA TYR A 45 15.67 0.66 -17.93
C TYR A 45 16.91 0.53 -17.04
N GLY A 46 17.06 -0.60 -16.34
CA GLY A 46 18.14 -0.83 -15.39
C GLY A 46 18.03 0.05 -14.15
N GLU A 47 16.80 0.43 -13.79
CA GLU A 47 16.48 1.21 -12.60
C GLU A 47 16.02 0.29 -11.48
N LEU A 48 16.44 0.59 -10.26
CA LEU A 48 16.10 -0.19 -9.09
C LEU A 48 14.70 0.16 -8.61
N GLU A 49 13.84 -0.85 -8.58
CA GLU A 49 12.50 -0.83 -8.00
C GLU A 49 12.48 -1.65 -6.71
N VAL A 50 11.70 -1.16 -5.73
CA VAL A 50 11.40 -1.88 -4.51
C VAL A 50 9.89 -2.08 -4.45
N ALA A 51 9.46 -3.33 -4.48
CA ALA A 51 8.06 -3.72 -4.33
C ALA A 51 7.76 -4.10 -2.87
N PHE A 52 6.64 -3.61 -2.36
CA PHE A 52 6.05 -4.01 -1.08
C PHE A 52 4.61 -4.40 -1.35
N ASN A 53 4.31 -5.70 -1.29
CA ASN A 53 3.02 -6.24 -1.72
C ASN A 53 2.66 -5.73 -3.14
N ASP A 54 1.55 -5.01 -3.31
CA ASP A 54 1.09 -4.46 -4.60
C ASP A 54 1.68 -3.09 -4.97
N ARG A 55 2.58 -2.54 -4.15
CA ARG A 55 3.13 -1.19 -4.35
C ARG A 55 4.57 -1.24 -4.80
N VAL A 56 4.90 -0.45 -5.82
CA VAL A 56 6.26 -0.39 -6.37
C VAL A 56 6.80 1.04 -6.28
N PHE A 57 7.97 1.19 -5.68
CA PHE A 57 8.72 2.43 -5.62
C PHE A 57 9.94 2.34 -6.54
N ASN A 58 10.07 3.26 -7.49
CA ASN A 58 11.29 3.38 -8.28
C ASN A 58 12.36 4.16 -7.48
N LEU A 59 13.13 3.43 -6.68
CA LEU A 59 14.16 3.98 -5.80
C LEU A 59 15.25 4.72 -6.56
N SER A 60 15.60 4.25 -7.77
CA SER A 60 16.55 4.98 -8.63
C SER A 60 16.05 6.35 -9.05
N GLN A 61 14.75 6.52 -9.32
CA GLN A 61 14.16 7.83 -9.61
C GLN A 61 14.07 8.69 -8.36
N ILE A 62 13.63 8.13 -7.22
CA ILE A 62 13.62 8.85 -5.94
C ILE A 62 14.99 9.47 -5.67
N LEU A 63 16.07 8.68 -5.77
CA LEU A 63 17.44 9.15 -5.54
C LEU A 63 17.94 10.12 -6.60
N LEU A 64 17.61 9.89 -7.89
CA LEU A 64 18.00 10.78 -9.00
C LEU A 64 17.43 12.19 -8.83
N HIS A 65 16.24 12.30 -8.25
CA HIS A 65 15.57 13.56 -7.94
C HIS A 65 15.94 14.13 -6.57
N GLN A 66 17.04 13.65 -5.99
CA GLN A 66 17.75 14.25 -4.87
C GLN A 66 16.83 14.50 -3.64
N PRO A 67 16.43 13.45 -2.92
CA PRO A 67 15.61 13.60 -1.72
C PRO A 67 16.41 14.38 -0.66
N ASP A 68 15.77 15.33 0.03
CA ASP A 68 16.42 16.11 1.09
C ASP A 68 16.61 15.27 2.37
N PHE A 69 17.80 14.74 2.56
CA PHE A 69 18.17 13.92 3.72
C PHE A 69 18.16 14.70 5.05
N GLU A 70 18.32 16.03 5.02
CA GLU A 70 18.18 16.88 6.21
C GLU A 70 16.71 17.09 6.60
N HIS A 71 15.76 16.68 5.76
CA HIS A 71 14.31 16.80 6.03
C HIS A 71 13.65 15.47 6.38
N LEU A 72 14.43 14.38 6.46
CA LEU A 72 13.93 13.12 6.96
C LEU A 72 13.40 13.31 8.38
N SER A 73 12.29 12.66 8.70
CA SER A 73 11.65 12.70 10.01
C SER A 73 11.11 11.32 10.34
N PHE A 74 11.68 10.69 11.36
CA PHE A 74 11.31 9.35 11.79
C PHE A 74 10.80 9.35 13.23
N THR A 75 9.83 8.50 13.52
CA THR A 75 9.33 8.27 14.88
C THR A 75 10.33 7.42 15.68
N GLU A 76 10.21 7.41 17.00
CA GLU A 76 11.04 6.52 17.85
C GLU A 76 10.81 5.04 17.52
N GLN A 77 9.61 4.68 17.05
CA GLN A 77 9.28 3.33 16.61
C GLN A 77 10.16 2.88 15.43
N VAL A 78 10.40 3.76 14.45
CA VAL A 78 11.31 3.47 13.31
C VAL A 78 12.71 3.17 13.82
N SER A 79 13.21 3.94 14.79
CA SER A 79 14.51 3.67 15.43
C SER A 79 14.53 2.32 16.12
N SER A 80 13.50 1.98 16.91
CA SER A 80 13.39 0.71 17.62
C SER A 80 13.35 -0.51 16.68
N HIS A 81 12.61 -0.41 15.57
CA HIS A 81 12.58 -1.46 14.57
C HIS A 81 13.93 -1.63 13.88
N TYR A 82 14.65 -0.53 13.61
CA TYR A 82 16.01 -0.60 13.08
C TYR A 82 16.99 -1.29 14.04
N GLU A 83 16.87 -1.06 15.35
CA GLU A 83 17.68 -1.76 16.37
C GLU A 83 17.47 -3.28 16.32
N THR A 84 16.25 -3.72 15.99
CA THR A 84 15.93 -5.14 15.81
C THR A 84 16.50 -5.67 14.51
N PHE A 85 16.31 -4.93 13.41
CA PHE A 85 16.84 -5.28 12.09
C PHE A 85 18.36 -5.47 12.09
N VAL A 86 19.12 -4.53 12.68
CA VAL A 86 20.59 -4.55 12.70
C VAL A 86 21.16 -5.84 13.30
N LYS A 87 20.46 -6.49 14.23
CA LYS A 87 20.89 -7.78 14.81
C LYS A 87 20.94 -8.94 13.80
N THR A 88 20.23 -8.78 12.68
CA THR A 88 20.11 -9.77 11.60
C THR A 88 20.79 -9.31 10.30
N ALA A 89 21.35 -8.10 10.28
CA ALA A 89 22.04 -7.54 9.12
C ALA A 89 23.37 -8.27 8.86
N VAL A 90 23.80 -8.30 7.59
CA VAL A 90 25.11 -8.82 7.17
C VAL A 90 26.21 -7.92 7.71
N HIS A 91 26.02 -6.60 7.57
CA HIS A 91 27.00 -5.63 8.04
C HIS A 91 26.70 -5.19 9.47
N ILE A 92 27.63 -5.52 10.38
CA ILE A 92 27.49 -5.24 11.80
C ILE A 92 28.18 -3.89 12.13
N PRO A 93 27.47 -2.94 12.76
CA PRO A 93 28.09 -1.71 13.26
C PRO A 93 29.27 -2.05 14.17
N SER A 94 30.39 -1.33 14.04
CA SER A 94 31.62 -1.63 14.77
C SER A 94 32.20 -0.37 15.41
N LEU A 95 32.11 -0.27 16.73
CA LEU A 95 32.59 0.89 17.49
C LEU A 95 34.08 0.72 17.83
N LYS A 96 34.95 1.67 17.44
CA LYS A 96 36.40 1.63 17.70
C LYS A 96 37.09 0.35 17.23
N GLY A 97 36.69 -0.18 16.08
CA GLY A 97 37.26 -1.41 15.56
C GLY A 97 36.70 -2.71 16.15
N ASN A 98 35.83 -2.65 17.16
CA ASN A 98 35.27 -3.83 17.79
C ASN A 98 34.27 -4.51 16.84
N PRO A 99 34.48 -5.79 16.45
CA PRO A 99 33.61 -6.49 15.51
C PRO A 99 32.26 -6.91 16.10
N HIS A 100 32.05 -6.72 17.41
CA HIS A 100 30.79 -7.03 18.06
C HIS A 100 29.82 -5.85 17.98
N LEU A 101 28.52 -6.17 17.87
CA LEU A 101 27.45 -5.18 17.90
C LEU A 101 27.53 -4.34 19.19
N PRO A 102 27.81 -3.02 19.11
CA PRO A 102 27.98 -2.17 20.29
C PRO A 102 26.66 -2.03 21.03
N LYS A 103 26.69 -2.15 22.36
CA LYS A 103 25.54 -1.96 23.25
C LYS A 103 25.33 -0.47 23.58
N LYS A 104 24.20 -0.14 24.21
CA LYS A 104 23.91 1.23 24.66
C LYS A 104 24.99 1.76 25.61
N GLU A 105 25.50 0.90 26.48
CA GLU A 105 26.52 1.23 27.48
C GLU A 105 27.88 1.55 26.82
N ASP A 106 28.19 0.90 25.70
CA ASP A 106 29.43 1.15 24.96
C ASP A 106 29.45 2.58 24.40
N TYR A 107 28.31 3.07 23.91
CA TYR A 107 28.18 4.45 23.47
C TYR A 107 28.24 5.46 24.61
N LEU A 108 27.68 5.14 25.79
CA LEU A 108 27.81 5.99 26.98
C LEU A 108 29.27 6.09 27.45
N ALA A 109 30.02 4.98 27.37
CA ALA A 109 31.44 4.97 27.70
C ALA A 109 32.31 5.70 26.66
N ALA A 110 31.90 5.68 25.39
CA ALA A 110 32.58 6.39 24.32
C ALA A 110 32.33 7.91 24.36
N ASP A 111 31.10 8.34 24.66
CA ASP A 111 30.67 9.74 24.66
C ASP A 111 31.04 10.50 25.96
N LYS A 112 32.33 10.67 26.20
CA LYS A 112 32.83 11.30 27.44
C LYS A 112 32.36 12.75 27.64
N ASN A 113 31.97 13.42 26.57
CA ASN A 113 31.58 14.83 26.56
C ASN A 113 30.06 15.02 26.40
N ASN A 114 29.27 13.94 26.43
CA ASN A 114 27.81 13.95 26.26
C ASN A 114 27.32 14.61 24.96
N LEU A 115 28.11 14.52 23.88
CA LEU A 115 27.83 15.13 22.59
C LEU A 115 26.67 14.45 21.86
N TYR A 116 26.43 13.16 22.08
CA TYR A 116 25.48 12.33 21.33
C TYR A 116 24.26 11.94 22.17
N THR A 117 23.94 12.67 23.24
CA THR A 117 22.82 12.38 24.15
C THR A 117 21.45 12.51 23.48
N GLN A 118 21.32 13.37 22.47
CA GLN A 118 20.11 13.55 21.67
C GLN A 118 19.84 12.46 20.63
N LEU A 119 20.85 11.63 20.33
CA LEU A 119 20.72 10.57 19.34
C LEU A 119 20.07 9.34 19.96
N THR A 120 19.14 8.73 19.24
CA THR A 120 18.62 7.40 19.59
C THR A 120 19.72 6.35 19.42
N TYR A 121 19.51 5.18 20.02
CA TYR A 121 20.45 4.08 19.87
C TYR A 121 20.50 3.56 18.41
N GLY A 122 19.36 3.46 17.73
CA GLY A 122 19.30 3.16 16.30
C GLY A 122 20.09 4.15 15.42
N GLU A 123 20.01 5.45 15.70
CA GLU A 123 20.79 6.47 14.98
C GLU A 123 22.30 6.31 15.22
N LYS A 124 22.72 6.04 16.46
CA LYS A 124 24.14 5.76 16.79
C LYS A 124 24.65 4.53 16.05
N LEU A 125 23.86 3.46 15.99
CA LEU A 125 24.19 2.25 15.24
C LEU A 125 24.33 2.55 13.74
N ALA A 126 23.43 3.35 13.16
CA ALA A 126 23.50 3.72 11.74
C ALA A 126 24.74 4.55 11.40
N ILE A 127 25.10 5.54 12.23
CA ILE A 127 26.32 6.34 12.07
C ILE A 127 27.57 5.45 12.20
N THR A 128 27.60 4.57 13.19
CA THR A 128 28.72 3.64 13.42
C THR A 128 28.86 2.63 12.28
N LEU A 129 27.74 2.17 11.71
CA LEU A 129 27.74 1.31 10.54
C LEU A 129 28.30 2.04 9.32
N TYR A 130 27.87 3.28 9.08
CA TYR A 130 28.41 4.09 7.99
C TYR A 130 29.92 4.32 8.14
N THR A 131 30.43 4.61 9.34
CA THR A 131 31.86 4.89 9.56
C THR A 131 32.75 3.64 9.51
N SER A 132 32.16 2.44 9.38
CA SER A 132 32.88 1.19 9.13
C SER A 132 33.33 1.07 7.66
N ASN A 133 33.85 -0.10 7.26
CA ASN A 133 34.19 -0.38 5.86
C ASN A 133 32.98 -0.33 4.90
N PHE A 134 31.75 -0.35 5.42
CA PHE A 134 30.51 -0.29 4.63
C PHE A 134 30.27 1.08 3.95
N TYR A 135 31.04 2.12 4.32
CA TYR A 135 30.93 3.46 3.75
C TYR A 135 31.12 3.50 2.22
N GLU A 136 31.93 2.59 1.66
CA GLU A 136 32.18 2.53 0.20
C GLU A 136 30.94 2.09 -0.55
N GLU A 137 30.23 1.11 -0.01
CA GLU A 137 29.02 0.53 -0.60
C GLU A 137 27.86 1.51 -0.51
N ILE A 138 27.67 2.16 0.65
CA ILE A 138 26.68 3.23 0.81
C ILE A 138 26.94 4.36 -0.19
N ASN A 139 28.17 4.89 -0.24
CA ASN A 139 28.46 6.01 -1.12
C ASN A 139 28.45 5.63 -2.61
N GLY A 140 28.86 4.41 -2.96
CA GLY A 140 28.77 3.88 -4.33
C GLY A 140 27.32 3.75 -4.79
N PHE A 141 26.45 3.23 -3.91
CA PHE A 141 25.02 3.12 -4.15
C PHE A 141 24.37 4.49 -4.37
N LEU A 142 24.62 5.47 -3.49
CA LEU A 142 24.02 6.79 -3.59
C LEU A 142 24.49 7.55 -4.84
N ARG A 143 25.79 7.53 -5.15
CA ARG A 143 26.36 8.20 -6.34
C ARG A 143 25.91 7.58 -7.66
N SER A 144 25.55 6.29 -7.66
CA SER A 144 24.97 5.62 -8.82
C SER A 144 23.43 5.70 -8.84
N HIS A 145 22.81 6.28 -7.81
CA HIS A 145 21.36 6.30 -7.62
C HIS A 145 20.77 4.87 -7.67
N GLY A 146 21.44 3.92 -7.03
CA GLY A 146 21.07 2.49 -7.01
C GLY A 146 21.32 1.75 -8.33
N ARG A 147 21.99 2.36 -9.31
CA ARG A 147 22.31 1.75 -10.62
C ARG A 147 23.69 1.10 -10.67
N ASP A 148 24.28 0.78 -9.51
CA ASP A 148 25.58 0.11 -9.42
C ASP A 148 25.55 -1.24 -10.20
N PRO A 149 26.44 -1.46 -11.19
CA PRO A 149 26.51 -2.71 -11.92
C PRO A 149 26.70 -3.95 -11.03
N ARG A 150 27.33 -3.81 -9.86
CA ARG A 150 27.52 -4.90 -8.87
C ARG A 150 26.18 -5.49 -8.43
N LEU A 151 25.18 -4.63 -8.21
CA LEU A 151 23.87 -5.03 -7.70
C LEU A 151 23.06 -5.83 -8.73
N LYS A 152 23.24 -5.55 -10.03
CA LYS A 152 22.48 -6.21 -11.10
C LYS A 152 22.73 -7.72 -11.20
N ASN A 153 23.88 -8.18 -10.70
CA ASN A 153 24.29 -9.58 -10.76
C ASN A 153 23.96 -10.34 -9.47
N LEU A 154 23.37 -9.70 -8.47
CA LEU A 154 23.01 -10.36 -7.21
C LEU A 154 21.71 -11.16 -7.36
N PRO A 155 21.61 -12.34 -6.69
CA PRO A 155 20.33 -13.00 -6.49
C PRO A 155 19.33 -12.06 -5.80
N GLN A 156 18.03 -12.21 -6.10
CA GLN A 156 17.00 -11.28 -5.65
C GLN A 156 16.96 -11.07 -4.12
N ASP A 157 17.13 -12.13 -3.33
CA ASP A 157 17.11 -12.03 -1.86
C ASP A 157 18.33 -11.24 -1.36
N ARG A 158 19.50 -11.47 -1.96
CA ARG A 158 20.74 -10.75 -1.66
C ARG A 158 20.66 -9.30 -2.10
N LEU A 159 20.09 -9.02 -3.28
CA LEU A 159 19.82 -7.67 -3.75
C LEU A 159 18.92 -6.93 -2.76
N THR A 160 17.83 -7.56 -2.34
CA THR A 160 16.87 -6.98 -1.39
C THR A 160 17.53 -6.69 -0.04
N GLN A 161 18.30 -7.65 0.49
CA GLN A 161 19.03 -7.49 1.74
C GLN A 161 20.03 -6.34 1.69
N GLU A 162 20.88 -6.28 0.66
CA GLU A 162 21.88 -5.21 0.53
C GLU A 162 21.25 -3.83 0.34
N VAL A 163 20.23 -3.71 -0.52
CA VAL A 163 19.52 -2.44 -0.74
C VAL A 163 18.87 -1.97 0.57
N LYS A 164 18.23 -2.88 1.30
CA LYS A 164 17.61 -2.61 2.59
C LYS A 164 18.64 -2.10 3.61
N GLU A 165 19.78 -2.78 3.76
CA GLU A 165 20.85 -2.35 4.68
C GLU A 165 21.40 -0.96 4.32
N ILE A 166 21.72 -0.73 3.04
CA ILE A 166 22.29 0.54 2.57
C ILE A 166 21.32 1.70 2.83
N ILE A 167 20.05 1.55 2.43
CA ILE A 167 19.05 2.61 2.50
C ILE A 167 18.69 2.95 3.94
N LEU A 168 18.49 1.94 4.79
CA LEU A 168 18.18 2.14 6.21
C LEU A 168 19.35 2.82 6.93
N ALA A 169 20.59 2.31 6.75
CA ALA A 169 21.78 2.91 7.35
C ALA A 169 21.97 4.37 6.91
N THR A 170 21.81 4.65 5.62
CA THR A 170 21.91 6.01 5.06
C THR A 170 20.91 6.96 5.71
N CYS A 171 19.62 6.59 5.70
CA CYS A 171 18.56 7.49 6.11
C CYS A 171 18.58 7.75 7.62
N LEU A 172 18.82 6.73 8.44
CA LEU A 172 18.90 6.89 9.90
C LEU A 172 20.18 7.62 10.32
N ALA A 173 21.32 7.39 9.64
CA ALA A 173 22.54 8.15 9.92
C ALA A 173 22.35 9.64 9.57
N ALA A 174 21.75 9.95 8.42
CA ALA A 174 21.47 11.34 8.03
C ALA A 174 20.46 12.02 8.97
N HIS A 175 19.42 11.30 9.40
CA HIS A 175 18.46 11.78 10.41
C HIS A 175 19.16 12.13 11.73
N GLY A 176 20.00 11.22 12.25
CA GLY A 176 20.78 11.45 13.46
C GLY A 176 21.71 12.66 13.34
N LEU A 177 22.50 12.76 12.25
CA LEU A 177 23.40 13.90 12.03
C LEU A 177 22.67 15.25 11.96
N THR A 178 21.46 15.27 11.39
CA THR A 178 20.66 16.49 11.28
C THR A 178 20.15 16.96 12.65
N ARG A 179 19.77 16.02 13.51
CA ARG A 179 19.30 16.29 14.88
C ARG A 179 20.44 16.61 15.86
N LEU A 180 21.67 16.25 15.51
CA LEU A 180 22.84 16.42 16.38
C LEU A 180 23.19 17.90 16.56
N GLN A 181 22.79 18.49 17.69
CA GLN A 181 23.15 19.82 18.15
C GLN A 181 24.35 19.73 19.10
N LEU A 182 25.42 20.46 18.82
CA LEU A 182 26.57 20.49 19.73
C LEU A 182 26.21 21.40 20.92
N PRO A 183 26.70 21.10 22.14
CA PRO A 183 26.50 21.96 23.31
C PRO A 183 26.88 23.41 23.01
N ASP A 184 26.05 24.33 23.50
CA ASP A 184 26.12 25.76 23.20
C ASP A 184 27.30 26.41 23.93
N ASP A 185 28.51 26.28 23.37
CA ASP A 185 29.60 27.20 23.70
C ASP A 185 29.25 28.54 23.04
N SER A 186 28.45 29.32 23.76
CA SER A 186 27.87 30.61 23.39
C SER A 186 28.69 31.44 22.38
N ALA A 187 28.05 31.80 21.26
CA ALA A 187 28.45 32.85 20.32
C ALA A 187 29.74 32.66 19.50
N ASP A 188 30.38 31.48 19.49
CA ASP A 188 31.57 31.25 18.67
C ASP A 188 31.22 30.98 17.19
N ASN A 189 31.03 32.07 16.43
CA ASN A 189 30.92 32.06 14.97
C ASN A 189 32.27 31.78 14.26
N SER A 190 33.30 31.31 14.96
CA SER A 190 34.58 30.99 14.33
C SER A 190 34.40 29.90 13.27
N LEU A 191 35.08 30.12 12.15
CA LEU A 191 35.12 29.17 11.05
C LEU A 191 36.15 28.09 11.38
N GLN A 192 35.76 26.84 11.16
CA GLN A 192 36.66 25.69 11.12
C GLN A 192 36.94 25.30 9.68
N THR A 193 38.13 24.74 9.44
CA THR A 193 38.50 24.16 8.15
C THR A 193 38.61 22.65 8.31
N LEU A 194 37.94 21.95 7.41
CA LEU A 194 37.92 20.50 7.30
C LEU A 194 38.63 20.08 6.02
N TYR A 195 39.23 18.91 6.06
CA TYR A 195 40.00 18.37 4.96
C TYR A 195 39.44 17.02 4.54
N ARG A 196 39.47 16.77 3.23
CA ARG A 196 39.23 15.46 2.64
C ARG A 196 40.21 15.23 1.51
N ALA A 197 40.94 14.12 1.58
CA ALA A 197 41.87 13.70 0.55
C ALA A 197 41.14 12.80 -0.47
N GLU A 198 41.31 13.10 -1.75
CA GLU A 198 40.67 12.39 -2.87
C GLU A 198 41.72 12.04 -3.93
N SER A 199 41.47 10.95 -4.66
CA SER A 199 42.31 10.59 -5.79
C SER A 199 41.63 10.99 -7.09
N SER A 200 42.26 11.85 -7.89
CA SER A 200 41.66 12.47 -9.07
C SER A 200 41.21 11.44 -10.10
N HIS A 201 41.90 10.29 -10.21
CA HIS A 201 41.52 9.19 -11.08
C HIS A 201 40.22 8.49 -10.66
N LYS A 202 39.79 8.64 -9.40
CA LYS A 202 38.50 8.11 -8.89
C LYS A 202 37.38 9.16 -8.94
N ILE A 203 37.68 10.41 -9.26
CA ILE A 203 36.68 11.48 -9.40
C ILE A 203 36.14 11.43 -10.83
N PRO A 204 34.84 11.21 -11.06
CA PRO A 204 34.27 11.25 -12.41
C PRO A 204 34.50 12.59 -13.07
N ALA A 205 34.79 12.60 -14.38
CA ALA A 205 35.01 13.83 -15.14
C ALA A 205 33.83 14.82 -15.05
N SER A 206 32.60 14.31 -14.98
CA SER A 206 31.39 15.11 -14.78
C SER A 206 31.41 15.86 -13.44
N VAL A 207 31.82 15.21 -12.35
CA VAL A 207 31.95 15.83 -11.02
C VAL A 207 33.03 16.90 -11.05
N TRP A 208 34.14 16.64 -11.73
CA TRP A 208 35.21 17.62 -11.91
C TRP A 208 34.72 18.89 -12.64
N GLN A 209 33.99 18.70 -13.74
CA GLN A 209 33.40 19.80 -14.50
C GLN A 209 32.38 20.59 -13.67
N GLN A 210 31.52 19.89 -12.92
CA GLN A 210 30.56 20.52 -12.02
C GLN A 210 31.26 21.39 -10.98
N ARG A 211 32.35 20.93 -10.36
CA ARG A 211 33.17 21.71 -9.40
C ARG A 211 33.77 22.98 -9.98
N HIS A 212 34.19 22.97 -11.24
CA HIS A 212 34.63 24.20 -11.90
C HIS A 212 33.47 25.12 -12.26
N GLU A 213 32.32 24.56 -12.63
CA GLU A 213 31.13 25.33 -12.98
C GLU A 213 30.52 26.04 -11.78
N THR A 214 30.48 25.39 -10.60
CA THR A 214 30.09 26.04 -9.34
C THR A 214 31.05 27.17 -8.95
N ILE A 215 32.36 27.06 -9.22
CA ILE A 215 33.29 28.19 -9.02
C ILE A 215 32.92 29.38 -9.91
N LYS A 216 32.56 29.13 -11.18
CA LYS A 216 32.21 30.18 -12.15
C LYS A 216 30.85 30.82 -11.87
N THR A 217 29.85 30.00 -11.54
CA THR A 217 28.44 30.41 -11.42
C THR A 217 28.02 30.77 -10.00
N HIS A 218 28.83 30.37 -9.02
CA HIS A 218 28.52 30.44 -7.59
C HIS A 218 27.27 29.67 -7.16
N LYS A 219 26.69 28.87 -8.06
CA LYS A 219 25.61 27.95 -7.72
C LYS A 219 26.20 26.74 -7.01
N PRO A 220 25.64 26.30 -5.88
CA PRO A 220 26.15 25.13 -5.18
C PRO A 220 25.83 23.87 -5.97
N MET A 221 26.68 22.87 -5.85
CA MET A 221 26.41 21.53 -6.36
C MET A 221 26.07 20.59 -5.21
N ARG A 222 25.16 19.65 -5.44
CA ARG A 222 24.79 18.63 -4.46
C ARG A 222 25.73 17.44 -4.55
N GLN A 223 26.11 16.87 -3.41
CA GLN A 223 26.94 15.69 -3.36
C GLN A 223 26.12 14.50 -2.86
N GLU A 224 25.86 13.52 -3.73
CA GLU A 224 24.85 12.45 -3.50
C GLU A 224 25.16 11.52 -2.31
N GLY A 225 26.43 11.44 -1.88
CA GLY A 225 26.84 10.65 -0.72
C GLY A 225 27.25 11.49 0.48
N PHE A 226 27.54 10.82 1.59
CA PHE A 226 28.15 11.47 2.74
C PHE A 226 29.55 11.99 2.42
N ILE A 227 29.97 13.04 3.12
CA ILE A 227 31.33 13.57 3.01
C ILE A 227 32.00 13.40 4.36
N SER A 228 32.86 12.39 4.46
CA SER A 228 33.75 12.20 5.61
C SER A 228 35.00 13.08 5.46
N THR A 229 35.34 13.79 6.53
CA THR A 229 36.40 14.81 6.62
C THR A 229 37.11 14.75 7.97
N SER A 230 38.21 15.48 8.13
CA SER A 230 38.90 15.68 9.41
C SER A 230 39.34 17.14 9.59
N GLN A 231 39.47 17.61 10.82
CA GLN A 231 40.10 18.92 11.11
C GLN A 231 41.63 18.87 10.96
N ASP A 232 42.22 17.69 11.10
CA ASP A 232 43.66 17.49 11.00
C ASP A 232 44.01 16.70 9.73
N ILE A 233 44.80 17.31 8.86
CA ILE A 233 45.27 16.64 7.64
C ILE A 233 46.17 15.44 7.95
N ALA A 234 46.87 15.45 9.09
CA ALA A 234 47.74 14.37 9.52
C ALA A 234 46.95 13.14 10.03
N ALA A 235 45.72 13.35 10.50
CA ALA A 235 44.81 12.28 10.90
C ALA A 235 44.24 11.51 9.70
N MET A 236 44.37 12.04 8.47
CA MET A 236 43.86 11.40 7.26
C MET A 236 44.90 10.49 6.60
N LYS A 237 44.43 9.37 6.03
CA LYS A 237 45.23 8.57 5.08
C LYS A 237 45.39 9.29 3.75
N VAL A 238 46.46 10.06 3.59
CA VAL A 238 46.76 10.83 2.36
C VAL A 238 47.53 10.05 1.29
N SER A 239 47.97 8.82 1.55
CA SER A 239 48.71 8.03 0.56
C SER A 239 47.84 7.68 -0.65
N GLY A 240 48.36 7.91 -1.87
CA GLY A 240 47.62 7.66 -3.12
C GLY A 240 46.56 8.70 -3.48
N THR A 241 46.54 9.85 -2.80
CA THR A 241 45.67 10.99 -3.10
C THR A 241 46.46 12.15 -3.68
N ASP A 242 45.88 12.84 -4.66
CA ASP A 242 46.49 13.99 -5.37
C ASP A 242 45.58 15.22 -5.38
N THR A 243 44.38 15.08 -4.81
CA THR A 243 43.35 16.12 -4.74
C THR A 243 42.96 16.34 -3.28
N LEU A 244 42.83 17.59 -2.87
CA LEU A 244 42.45 17.99 -1.52
C LEU A 244 41.20 18.87 -1.59
N LEU A 245 40.16 18.50 -0.84
CA LEU A 245 38.98 19.32 -0.63
C LEU A 245 39.11 20.00 0.74
N LYS A 246 39.28 21.33 0.74
CA LYS A 246 39.28 22.19 1.93
C LYS A 246 37.86 22.74 2.11
N ILE A 247 37.14 22.27 3.12
CA ILE A 247 35.77 22.69 3.42
C ILE A 247 35.78 23.63 4.62
N THR A 248 35.29 24.85 4.46
CA THR A 248 35.18 25.80 5.57
C THR A 248 33.72 25.93 6.01
N GLN A 249 33.47 25.80 7.31
CA GLN A 249 32.13 25.95 7.89
C GLN A 249 32.19 26.56 9.29
N PRO A 250 31.08 27.09 9.83
CA PRO A 250 30.98 27.38 11.25
C PRO A 250 31.22 26.13 12.10
N ARG A 251 31.66 26.30 13.36
CA ARG A 251 31.82 25.18 14.29
C ARG A 251 30.53 24.38 14.50
N GLN A 252 29.39 25.06 14.60
CA GLN A 252 28.06 24.46 14.65
C GLN A 252 27.44 24.26 13.23
N GLY A 253 28.27 24.01 12.22
CA GLY A 253 27.85 23.86 10.83
C GLY A 253 27.10 22.57 10.50
N ILE A 254 27.01 22.29 9.20
CA ILE A 254 26.35 21.09 8.64
C ILE A 254 27.13 19.82 9.00
N GLY A 255 28.47 19.85 8.87
CA GLY A 255 29.32 18.74 9.23
C GLY A 255 29.38 18.57 10.75
N LYS A 256 29.15 17.34 11.22
CA LYS A 256 29.12 17.01 12.66
C LYS A 256 30.28 16.11 13.03
N LYS A 257 30.84 16.35 14.21
CA LYS A 257 31.86 15.50 14.79
C LYS A 257 31.26 14.15 15.17
N VAL A 258 31.88 13.06 14.73
CA VAL A 258 31.44 11.68 14.97
C VAL A 258 32.59 10.77 15.40
N GLU A 259 33.75 11.32 15.75
CA GLU A 259 34.96 10.55 16.05
C GLU A 259 34.73 9.48 17.13
N ASP A 260 33.95 9.77 18.17
CA ASP A 260 33.69 8.83 19.26
C ASP A 260 32.74 7.69 18.85
N LEU A 261 31.99 7.87 17.77
CA LEU A 261 31.11 6.88 17.15
C LEU A 261 31.81 6.12 16.00
N SER A 262 33.01 6.57 15.59
CA SER A 262 33.67 6.05 14.40
C SER A 262 34.34 4.69 14.64
N TYR A 263 34.43 3.90 13.57
CA TYR A 263 35.29 2.71 13.52
C TYR A 263 36.76 3.08 13.76
N LYS A 264 37.20 4.26 13.30
CA LYS A 264 38.56 4.78 13.47
C LYS A 264 38.57 6.12 14.20
N THR A 265 38.70 6.07 15.51
CA THR A 265 38.70 7.26 16.37
C THR A 265 39.89 8.19 16.11
N ASP A 266 41.00 7.67 15.57
CA ASP A 266 42.22 8.42 15.27
C ASP A 266 42.09 9.34 14.05
N GLU A 267 41.10 9.11 13.18
CA GLU A 267 40.87 9.95 11.99
C GLU A 267 40.16 11.28 12.33
N GLN A 268 39.72 11.49 13.59
CA GLN A 268 39.00 12.69 14.08
C GLN A 268 37.83 13.07 13.16
N GLU A 269 37.00 12.07 12.86
CA GLU A 269 36.04 12.15 11.77
C GLU A 269 34.94 13.21 12.02
N ILE A 270 34.75 14.06 11.00
CA ILE A 270 33.62 14.99 10.86
C ILE A 270 32.85 14.61 9.60
N LEU A 271 31.56 14.33 9.78
CA LEU A 271 30.69 13.79 8.75
C LEU A 271 29.64 14.81 8.32
N LEU A 272 29.56 15.07 7.02
CA LEU A 272 28.47 15.83 6.42
C LEU A 272 27.42 14.85 5.89
N PRO A 273 26.11 15.08 6.15
CA PRO A 273 25.04 14.20 5.67
C PRO A 273 25.04 13.99 4.15
N ALA A 274 24.48 12.87 3.72
CA ALA A 274 24.24 12.60 2.31
C ALA A 274 23.43 13.73 1.65
N GLY A 275 23.78 14.07 0.41
CA GLY A 275 23.09 15.13 -0.33
C GLY A 275 23.47 16.55 0.14
N THR A 276 24.56 16.75 0.87
CA THR A 276 24.99 18.11 1.26
C THR A 276 25.30 18.96 0.01
N GLN A 277 24.85 20.22 0.00
CA GLN A 277 25.20 21.20 -1.04
C GLN A 277 26.54 21.84 -0.71
N LEU A 278 27.46 21.87 -1.68
CA LEU A 278 28.75 22.52 -1.61
C LEU A 278 28.83 23.68 -2.60
N ALA A 279 29.15 24.87 -2.12
CA ALA A 279 29.54 26.02 -2.93
C ALA A 279 31.06 26.09 -3.04
N PHE A 280 31.59 25.93 -4.26
CA PHE A 280 33.04 25.96 -4.49
C PHE A 280 33.50 27.39 -4.79
N SER A 281 34.60 27.81 -4.16
CA SER A 281 35.04 29.22 -4.16
C SER A 281 36.37 29.46 -4.85
N SER A 282 37.22 28.44 -4.97
CA SER A 282 38.46 28.47 -5.74
C SER A 282 38.98 27.07 -6.03
N PHE A 283 39.85 27.01 -7.03
CA PHE A 283 40.67 25.86 -7.39
C PHE A 283 42.11 26.35 -7.56
N ILE A 284 43.06 25.74 -6.88
CA ILE A 284 44.49 26.06 -6.97
C ILE A 284 45.32 24.78 -7.02
N GLU A 285 46.52 24.84 -7.59
CA GLU A 285 47.51 23.78 -7.48
C GLU A 285 48.59 24.20 -6.48
N GLU A 286 48.72 23.44 -5.39
CA GLU A 286 49.62 23.73 -4.26
C GLU A 286 50.49 22.50 -3.99
N GLN A 287 51.82 22.65 -4.10
CA GLN A 287 52.79 21.56 -3.84
C GLN A 287 52.49 20.28 -4.65
N GLY A 288 52.06 20.42 -5.90
CA GLY A 288 51.70 19.30 -6.78
C GLY A 288 50.35 18.65 -6.48
N ARG A 289 49.56 19.21 -5.56
CA ARG A 289 48.19 18.76 -5.27
C ARG A 289 47.15 19.73 -5.82
N LYS A 290 46.05 19.18 -6.30
CA LYS A 290 44.89 19.94 -6.78
C LYS A 290 43.98 20.27 -5.59
N VAL A 291 43.79 21.54 -5.27
CA VAL A 291 43.07 21.97 -4.06
C VAL A 291 41.78 22.69 -4.43
N PHE A 292 40.65 22.15 -3.99
CA PHE A 292 39.36 22.82 -4.05
C PHE A 292 39.01 23.43 -2.70
N HIS A 293 38.56 24.69 -2.70
CA HIS A 293 37.96 25.31 -1.54
C HIS A 293 36.44 25.31 -1.67
N ALA A 294 35.74 24.81 -0.66
CA ALA A 294 34.28 24.71 -0.65
C ALA A 294 33.67 25.16 0.68
N PHE A 295 32.39 25.49 0.64
CA PHE A 295 31.56 25.80 1.81
C PHE A 295 30.32 24.92 1.76
N PRO A 296 29.93 24.25 2.85
CA PRO A 296 28.64 23.56 2.90
C PRO A 296 27.55 24.61 3.13
N VAL A 297 26.48 24.53 2.36
CA VAL A 297 25.45 25.57 2.32
C VAL A 297 24.05 24.98 2.31
N ARG A 298 23.05 25.78 2.72
CA ARG A 298 21.63 25.47 2.53
C ARG A 298 21.07 26.52 1.59
N SER A 299 20.81 26.14 0.34
CA SER A 299 20.36 27.06 -0.70
C SER A 299 19.20 26.48 -1.48
N LEU A 300 18.30 27.36 -1.94
CA LEU A 300 17.26 26.99 -2.90
C LEU A 300 17.79 26.83 -4.33
N ASP A 301 19.06 27.15 -4.59
CA ASP A 301 19.67 26.99 -5.90
C ASP A 301 19.79 25.51 -6.28
N GLY A 302 19.31 25.18 -7.49
CA GLY A 302 19.28 23.81 -8.00
C GLY A 302 18.18 22.92 -7.41
N ILE A 303 17.40 23.42 -6.44
CA ILE A 303 16.26 22.68 -5.88
C ILE A 303 15.01 23.04 -6.67
N HIS A 304 14.37 22.03 -7.24
CA HIS A 304 13.09 22.14 -7.94
C HIS A 304 12.07 21.24 -7.23
N PRO A 305 11.15 21.80 -6.43
CA PRO A 305 10.18 21.00 -5.68
C PRO A 305 9.31 20.14 -6.61
N ASP A 306 9.07 20.60 -7.84
CA ASP A 306 8.26 19.92 -8.85
C ASP A 306 9.09 19.03 -9.80
N SER A 307 10.36 18.76 -9.46
CA SER A 307 11.20 17.90 -10.32
C SER A 307 10.85 16.43 -10.22
N TYR A 308 10.16 16.01 -9.16
CA TYR A 308 9.66 14.67 -8.95
C TYR A 308 8.21 14.73 -8.49
N SER A 309 7.38 13.84 -9.03
CA SER A 309 6.05 13.59 -8.54
C SER A 309 5.81 12.10 -8.32
N THR A 310 5.26 11.75 -7.16
CA THR A 310 4.84 10.38 -6.84
C THR A 310 3.88 9.85 -7.89
N VAL A 311 2.92 10.68 -8.34
CA VAL A 311 1.93 10.31 -9.35
C VAL A 311 2.59 10.08 -10.71
N ASP A 312 3.48 10.98 -11.14
CA ASP A 312 4.20 10.78 -12.41
C ASP A 312 5.06 9.52 -12.39
N ASN A 313 5.70 9.22 -11.26
CA ASN A 313 6.56 8.05 -11.11
C ASN A 313 5.74 6.75 -11.06
N GLU A 314 4.55 6.74 -10.45
CA GLU A 314 3.60 5.62 -10.49
C GLU A 314 3.13 5.37 -11.92
N ILE A 315 2.70 6.44 -12.62
CA ILE A 315 2.32 6.36 -14.04
C ILE A 315 3.48 5.78 -14.85
N ARG A 316 4.69 6.31 -14.67
CA ARG A 316 5.89 5.86 -15.37
C ARG A 316 6.18 4.39 -15.12
N THR A 317 6.05 3.92 -13.89
CA THR A 317 6.24 2.50 -13.51
C THR A 317 5.25 1.61 -14.26
N HIS A 318 3.98 2.00 -14.33
CA HIS A 318 2.99 1.27 -15.13
C HIS A 318 3.26 1.31 -16.63
N LEU A 319 3.71 2.45 -17.17
CA LEU A 319 4.10 2.55 -18.58
C LEU A 319 5.28 1.65 -18.92
N ILE A 320 6.25 1.48 -18.01
CA ILE A 320 7.37 0.54 -18.17
C ILE A 320 6.85 -0.90 -18.20
N ALA A 321 5.95 -1.27 -17.29
CA ALA A 321 5.34 -2.60 -17.28
C ALA A 321 4.57 -2.88 -18.59
N PHE A 322 3.81 -1.91 -19.09
CA PHE A 322 3.13 -2.01 -20.38
C PHE A 322 4.09 -2.16 -21.55
N LEU A 323 5.21 -1.43 -21.54
CA LEU A 323 6.22 -1.55 -22.59
C LEU A 323 6.83 -2.95 -22.62
N ASP A 324 7.09 -3.53 -21.45
CA ASP A 324 7.60 -4.89 -21.34
C ASP A 324 6.59 -5.92 -21.86
N GLU A 325 5.32 -5.80 -21.46
CA GLU A 325 4.22 -6.64 -21.95
C GLU A 325 4.05 -6.54 -23.47
N VAL A 326 4.00 -5.33 -24.03
CA VAL A 326 3.86 -5.12 -25.49
C VAL A 326 5.05 -5.72 -26.24
N ARG A 327 6.27 -5.59 -25.72
CA ARG A 327 7.46 -6.21 -26.32
C ARG A 327 7.41 -7.73 -26.24
N HIS A 328 6.96 -8.29 -25.12
CA HIS A 328 6.77 -9.73 -24.96
C HIS A 328 5.77 -10.27 -25.99
N LEU A 329 4.60 -9.63 -26.10
CA LEU A 329 3.58 -9.96 -27.11
C LEU A 329 4.13 -9.84 -28.54
N SER A 330 4.94 -8.81 -28.81
CA SER A 330 5.58 -8.61 -30.11
C SER A 330 6.61 -9.70 -30.43
N ALA A 331 7.37 -10.18 -29.44
CA ALA A 331 8.38 -11.21 -29.61
C ALA A 331 7.76 -12.59 -29.89
N GLN A 332 6.61 -12.90 -29.27
CA GLN A 332 5.85 -14.12 -29.56
C GLN A 332 5.29 -14.15 -30.99
N ALA A 333 5.20 -13.00 -31.68
CA ALA A 333 4.71 -12.90 -33.05
C ALA A 333 5.75 -13.27 -34.12
N VAL A 334 7.03 -13.46 -33.76
CA VAL A 334 8.10 -13.81 -34.72
C VAL A 334 7.99 -15.28 -35.14
N PRO A 335 8.14 -15.64 -36.44
CA PRO A 335 7.94 -17.03 -36.87
C PRO A 335 9.00 -17.95 -36.24
N ARG A 336 8.57 -18.95 -35.46
CA ARG A 336 9.43 -20.11 -35.17
C ARG A 336 9.73 -20.84 -36.48
N VAL A 337 11.00 -21.15 -36.68
CA VAL A 337 11.54 -21.88 -37.83
C VAL A 337 10.71 -23.15 -38.07
N LYS A 338 10.37 -23.42 -39.34
CA LYS A 338 9.55 -24.56 -39.77
C LYS A 338 10.09 -25.88 -39.20
N THR A 339 9.48 -26.40 -38.14
CA THR A 339 9.54 -27.82 -37.77
C THR A 339 8.19 -28.46 -38.09
N SER A 340 8.24 -29.66 -38.66
CA SER A 340 7.17 -30.24 -39.47
C SER A 340 5.96 -30.77 -38.68
N PHE A 341 4.79 -30.52 -39.27
CA PHE A 341 3.63 -31.42 -39.38
C PHE A 341 2.90 -31.85 -38.09
N TRP A 342 1.71 -31.27 -37.89
CA TRP A 342 0.63 -31.63 -36.95
C TRP A 342 0.76 -31.19 -35.49
N GLN A 343 0.65 -29.88 -35.25
CA GLN A 343 -0.04 -29.36 -34.06
C GLN A 343 -0.94 -28.19 -34.48
N THR A 344 -2.18 -28.22 -34.02
CA THR A 344 -3.21 -27.17 -34.16
C THR A 344 -2.62 -25.79 -33.90
N LEU A 345 -2.57 -24.94 -34.93
CA LEU A 345 -1.93 -23.63 -34.87
C LEU A 345 -2.72 -22.68 -33.96
N PRO A 346 -2.09 -22.09 -32.91
CA PRO A 346 -2.60 -20.87 -32.30
C PRO A 346 -2.66 -19.79 -33.39
N HIS A 347 -3.70 -18.96 -33.37
CA HIS A 347 -3.88 -17.87 -34.35
C HIS A 347 -2.57 -17.10 -34.59
N LYS A 348 -2.07 -17.12 -35.83
CA LYS A 348 -0.88 -16.36 -36.24
C LYS A 348 -1.19 -14.87 -36.29
N ILE A 349 -0.43 -14.08 -35.53
CA ILE A 349 -0.43 -12.61 -35.61
C ILE A 349 0.07 -12.18 -37.01
N LYS A 350 -0.66 -11.27 -37.65
CA LYS A 350 -0.33 -10.74 -38.99
C LYS A 350 0.82 -9.74 -38.90
N LYS A 351 1.58 -9.59 -39.99
CA LYS A 351 2.68 -8.59 -40.10
C LYS A 351 2.22 -7.15 -39.81
N SER A 352 1.01 -6.80 -40.21
CA SER A 352 0.41 -5.48 -39.92
C SER A 352 0.17 -5.26 -38.43
N GLU A 353 -0.22 -6.31 -37.71
CA GLU A 353 -0.53 -6.28 -36.27
C GLU A 353 0.76 -6.14 -35.45
N THR A 354 1.82 -6.85 -35.84
CA THR A 354 3.16 -6.65 -35.26
C THR A 354 3.66 -5.21 -35.45
N ALA A 355 3.40 -4.58 -36.61
CA ALA A 355 3.80 -3.20 -36.85
C ALA A 355 3.06 -2.21 -35.95
N GLU A 356 1.77 -2.45 -35.67
CA GLU A 356 0.98 -1.64 -34.74
C GLU A 356 1.47 -1.78 -33.29
N LEU A 357 1.80 -3.00 -32.84
CA LEU A 357 2.37 -3.23 -31.51
C LEU A 357 3.75 -2.59 -31.35
N LEU A 358 4.60 -2.65 -32.38
CA LEU A 358 5.90 -1.95 -32.38
C LEU A 358 5.74 -0.43 -32.34
N ALA A 359 4.73 0.12 -33.04
CA ALA A 359 4.41 1.54 -32.98
C ALA A 359 3.92 1.95 -31.58
N LEU A 360 3.09 1.11 -30.94
CA LEU A 360 2.66 1.32 -29.56
C LEU A 360 3.85 1.29 -28.58
N ALA A 361 4.75 0.31 -28.71
CA ALA A 361 5.96 0.22 -27.91
C ALA A 361 6.84 1.48 -28.05
N ALA A 362 7.03 1.98 -29.27
CA ALA A 362 7.81 3.20 -29.51
C ALA A 362 7.16 4.45 -28.90
N GLN A 363 5.83 4.50 -28.78
CA GLN A 363 5.14 5.59 -28.10
C GLN A 363 5.24 5.48 -26.58
N LEU A 364 5.08 4.27 -26.03
CA LEU A 364 5.29 3.99 -24.62
C LEU A 364 6.69 4.43 -24.17
N ASP A 365 7.73 4.06 -24.92
CA ASP A 365 9.12 4.43 -24.66
C ASP A 365 9.31 5.96 -24.57
N LYS A 366 8.75 6.70 -25.55
CA LYS A 366 8.77 8.18 -25.52
C LYS A 366 8.02 8.76 -24.32
N LEU A 367 6.90 8.14 -23.94
CA LEU A 367 6.08 8.62 -22.84
C LEU A 367 6.75 8.36 -21.48
N ILE A 368 7.44 7.23 -21.32
CA ILE A 368 8.22 6.90 -20.12
C ILE A 368 9.32 7.95 -19.88
N VAL A 369 10.03 8.37 -20.93
CA VAL A 369 11.02 9.44 -20.84
C VAL A 369 10.36 10.78 -20.51
N PHE A 370 9.19 11.06 -21.10
CA PHE A 370 8.44 12.28 -20.81
C PHE A 370 7.99 12.36 -19.35
N PHE A 371 7.48 11.28 -18.77
CA PHE A 371 7.07 11.23 -17.35
C PHE A 371 8.24 11.15 -16.36
N ALA A 372 9.48 11.00 -16.83
CA ALA A 372 10.65 11.13 -15.96
C ALA A 372 10.95 12.59 -15.57
N ASP A 373 10.36 13.57 -16.25
CA ASP A 373 10.47 14.99 -15.89
C ASP A 373 9.12 15.54 -15.43
N SER A 374 8.95 15.64 -14.10
CA SER A 374 7.70 16.12 -13.51
C SER A 374 7.42 17.60 -13.79
N ARG A 375 8.36 18.37 -14.34
CA ARG A 375 8.18 19.79 -14.68
C ARG A 375 7.27 20.01 -15.89
N HIS A 376 6.95 18.97 -16.65
CA HIS A 376 5.98 19.08 -17.74
C HIS A 376 4.60 19.49 -17.23
N LYS A 377 3.89 20.32 -17.99
CA LYS A 377 2.57 20.82 -17.58
C LYS A 377 1.56 19.67 -17.48
N PRO A 378 0.69 19.65 -16.46
CA PRO A 378 -0.34 18.61 -16.30
C PRO A 378 -1.22 18.42 -17.54
N VAL A 379 -1.55 19.50 -18.25
CA VAL A 379 -2.35 19.45 -19.49
C VAL A 379 -1.64 18.65 -20.59
N GLU A 380 -0.33 18.86 -20.77
CA GLU A 380 0.46 18.14 -21.78
C GLU A 380 0.60 16.65 -21.43
N LYS A 381 0.83 16.34 -20.15
CA LYS A 381 0.85 14.96 -19.63
C LYS A 381 -0.46 14.24 -19.92
N ARG A 382 -1.58 14.89 -19.61
CA ARG A 382 -2.93 14.37 -19.86
C ARG A 382 -3.17 14.11 -21.35
N GLU A 383 -2.87 15.07 -22.21
CA GLU A 383 -3.10 14.94 -23.66
C GLU A 383 -2.32 13.75 -24.25
N LYS A 384 -1.06 13.58 -23.85
CA LYS A 384 -0.23 12.46 -24.32
C LYS A 384 -0.73 11.11 -23.81
N LEU A 385 -1.06 11.02 -22.52
CA LEU A 385 -1.58 9.79 -21.93
C LEU A 385 -2.97 9.42 -22.50
N GLN A 386 -3.80 10.43 -22.79
CA GLN A 386 -5.11 10.24 -23.42
C GLN A 386 -4.99 9.80 -24.88
N ALA A 387 -4.02 10.33 -25.63
CA ALA A 387 -3.73 9.87 -26.98
C ALA A 387 -3.30 8.40 -26.98
N LEU A 388 -2.44 8.00 -26.04
CA LEU A 388 -2.02 6.62 -25.86
C LEU A 388 -3.20 5.70 -25.50
N HIS A 389 -4.02 6.10 -24.52
CA HIS A 389 -5.23 5.36 -24.13
C HIS A 389 -6.16 5.12 -25.33
N LYS A 390 -6.45 6.17 -26.12
CA LYS A 390 -7.30 6.04 -27.33
C LYS A 390 -6.70 5.05 -28.34
N GLN A 391 -5.39 5.07 -28.53
CA GLN A 391 -4.71 4.13 -29.42
C GLN A 391 -4.78 2.69 -28.88
N THR A 392 -4.49 2.48 -27.61
CA THR A 392 -4.57 1.16 -26.96
C THR A 392 -5.99 0.60 -27.01
N ALA A 393 -7.01 1.41 -26.72
CA ALA A 393 -8.41 1.00 -26.79
C ALA A 393 -8.83 0.64 -28.23
N LYS A 394 -8.37 1.41 -29.23
CA LYS A 394 -8.59 1.09 -30.64
C LYS A 394 -7.97 -0.26 -31.02
N LEU A 395 -6.73 -0.51 -30.58
CA LEU A 395 -6.06 -1.79 -30.80
C LEU A 395 -6.82 -2.92 -30.11
N ALA A 396 -7.21 -2.76 -28.85
CA ALA A 396 -7.99 -3.76 -28.12
C ALA A 396 -9.26 -4.17 -28.88
N GLU A 397 -9.99 -3.22 -29.46
CA GLU A 397 -11.17 -3.50 -30.29
C GLU A 397 -10.79 -4.18 -31.62
N GLN A 398 -9.71 -3.76 -32.28
CA GLN A 398 -9.20 -4.41 -33.49
C GLN A 398 -8.83 -5.88 -33.23
N PHE A 399 -8.37 -6.18 -32.02
CA PHE A 399 -7.90 -7.51 -31.60
C PHE A 399 -8.94 -8.32 -30.83
N LYS A 400 -10.21 -7.91 -30.75
CA LYS A 400 -11.22 -8.56 -29.90
C LYS A 400 -11.42 -10.05 -30.14
N ASP A 401 -11.23 -10.51 -31.38
CA ASP A 401 -11.39 -11.91 -31.77
C ASP A 401 -10.13 -12.75 -31.49
N LEU A 402 -9.05 -12.12 -30.98
CA LEU A 402 -7.78 -12.77 -30.65
C LEU A 402 -7.65 -12.90 -29.12
N ASN A 403 -8.05 -14.06 -28.60
CA ASN A 403 -8.05 -14.40 -27.17
C ASN A 403 -6.72 -14.17 -26.44
N THR A 404 -5.59 -14.17 -27.14
CA THR A 404 -4.26 -13.97 -26.55
C THR A 404 -3.85 -12.50 -26.39
N LEU A 405 -4.38 -11.59 -27.21
CA LEU A 405 -3.98 -10.18 -27.24
C LEU A 405 -5.05 -9.25 -26.64
N HIS A 406 -6.32 -9.58 -26.83
CA HIS A 406 -7.43 -8.76 -26.37
C HIS A 406 -7.41 -8.52 -24.85
N PRO A 407 -7.26 -9.54 -23.98
CA PRO A 407 -7.31 -9.32 -22.53
C PRO A 407 -6.22 -8.36 -22.04
N SER A 408 -4.98 -8.56 -22.49
CA SER A 408 -3.84 -7.69 -22.17
C SER A 408 -4.08 -6.24 -22.61
N LEU A 409 -4.46 -6.02 -23.88
CA LEU A 409 -4.69 -4.67 -24.39
C LEU A 409 -5.89 -3.98 -23.73
N GLN A 410 -6.93 -4.73 -23.39
CA GLN A 410 -8.08 -4.22 -22.66
C GLN A 410 -7.71 -3.84 -21.23
N GLN A 411 -6.95 -4.68 -20.52
CA GLN A 411 -6.44 -4.39 -19.19
C GLN A 411 -5.52 -3.15 -19.20
N MET A 412 -4.63 -3.05 -20.18
CA MET A 412 -3.79 -1.87 -20.39
C MET A 412 -4.63 -0.61 -20.60
N ALA A 413 -5.65 -0.66 -21.46
CA ALA A 413 -6.52 0.49 -21.72
C ALA A 413 -7.26 0.93 -20.44
N THR A 414 -7.85 -0.01 -19.69
CA THR A 414 -8.51 0.25 -18.42
C THR A 414 -7.54 0.90 -17.42
N LYS A 415 -6.34 0.34 -17.26
CA LYS A 415 -5.36 0.89 -16.32
C LYS A 415 -4.83 2.25 -16.79
N MET A 416 -4.63 2.50 -18.08
CA MET A 416 -4.31 3.83 -18.61
C MET A 416 -5.40 4.86 -18.32
N ASN A 417 -6.68 4.46 -18.41
CA ASN A 417 -7.79 5.33 -18.02
C ASN A 417 -7.75 5.67 -16.53
N HIS A 418 -7.42 4.69 -15.67
CA HIS A 418 -7.20 4.94 -14.24
C HIS A 418 -6.02 5.90 -13.99
N LEU A 419 -4.90 5.74 -14.68
CA LEU A 419 -3.75 6.66 -14.59
C LEU A 419 -4.10 8.08 -15.03
N LEU A 420 -4.97 8.24 -16.04
CA LEU A 420 -5.49 9.55 -16.45
C LEU A 420 -6.31 10.20 -15.34
N ILE A 421 -7.16 9.43 -14.66
CA ILE A 421 -7.96 9.91 -13.53
C ILE A 421 -7.04 10.33 -12.39
N GLN A 422 -6.06 9.49 -12.00
CA GLN A 422 -5.08 9.84 -10.97
C GLN A 422 -4.34 11.14 -11.29
N LEU A 423 -3.84 11.30 -12.52
CA LEU A 423 -3.16 12.52 -12.97
C LEU A 423 -4.05 13.76 -12.88
N GLU A 424 -5.34 13.63 -13.17
CA GLU A 424 -6.30 14.73 -13.09
C GLU A 424 -6.70 15.08 -11.65
N MET A 425 -6.72 14.09 -10.76
CA MET A 425 -7.02 14.26 -9.33
C MET A 425 -5.84 14.82 -8.54
N ALA A 426 -4.61 14.49 -8.94
CA ALA A 426 -3.39 15.03 -8.34
C ALA A 426 -3.32 16.57 -8.42
N ASN A 427 -4.07 17.19 -9.34
CA ASN A 427 -4.29 18.62 -9.38
C ASN A 427 -5.39 19.05 -8.37
N THR A 428 -5.11 18.87 -7.08
CA THR A 428 -6.02 19.08 -5.94
C THR A 428 -6.45 20.53 -5.72
N SER A 429 -5.72 21.50 -6.28
CA SER A 429 -5.98 22.95 -6.15
C SER A 429 -7.45 23.30 -6.39
N HIS A 430 -8.06 22.74 -7.44
CA HIS A 430 -9.41 23.12 -7.81
C HIS A 430 -10.49 22.57 -6.85
N LEU A 431 -10.30 21.34 -6.36
CA LEU A 431 -11.26 20.74 -5.41
C LEU A 431 -11.17 21.43 -4.04
N VAL A 432 -9.96 21.82 -3.61
CA VAL A 432 -9.74 22.60 -2.38
C VAL A 432 -10.43 23.95 -2.48
N GLU A 433 -10.26 24.70 -3.58
CA GLU A 433 -10.95 25.99 -3.79
C GLU A 433 -12.47 25.86 -3.77
N GLN A 434 -13.02 24.80 -4.36
CA GLN A 434 -14.46 24.55 -4.36
C GLN A 434 -14.96 24.19 -2.96
N ALA A 435 -14.24 23.34 -2.24
CA ALA A 435 -14.57 22.94 -0.88
C ALA A 435 -14.48 24.12 0.10
N ASP A 436 -13.48 24.99 -0.06
CA ASP A 436 -13.35 26.24 0.69
C ASP A 436 -14.57 27.13 0.51
N TYR A 437 -15.00 27.36 -0.74
CA TYR A 437 -16.23 28.12 -1.00
C TYR A 437 -17.44 27.52 -0.26
N VAL A 438 -17.68 26.21 -0.41
CA VAL A 438 -18.84 25.54 0.19
C VAL A 438 -18.76 25.57 1.72
N TYR A 439 -17.58 25.43 2.29
CA TYR A 439 -17.34 25.55 3.72
C TYR A 439 -17.67 26.95 4.23
N THR A 440 -17.04 27.98 3.67
CA THR A 440 -17.18 29.38 4.12
C THR A 440 -18.62 29.87 4.02
N HIS A 441 -19.34 29.47 2.98
CA HIS A 441 -20.69 29.96 2.71
C HIS A 441 -21.80 29.12 3.35
N HIS A 442 -21.56 27.81 3.56
CA HIS A 442 -22.62 26.88 3.96
C HIS A 442 -22.22 25.93 5.09
N LEU A 443 -21.21 25.07 4.90
CA LEU A 443 -20.94 23.96 5.84
C LEU A 443 -20.37 24.41 7.20
N SER A 444 -19.75 25.61 7.27
CA SER A 444 -19.30 26.21 8.53
C SER A 444 -20.43 26.79 9.39
N LYS A 445 -21.65 26.91 8.86
CA LYS A 445 -22.77 27.58 9.54
C LYS A 445 -23.51 26.62 10.46
N ALA A 446 -23.90 27.10 11.63
CA ALA A 446 -24.79 26.37 12.53
C ALA A 446 -26.11 26.00 11.85
N TYR A 447 -26.68 24.87 12.24
CA TYR A 447 -28.06 24.50 11.87
C TYR A 447 -29.05 25.53 12.42
N LYS A 448 -30.03 25.94 11.61
CA LYS A 448 -31.11 26.85 12.03
C LYS A 448 -32.34 26.14 12.58
N ASP A 449 -32.55 24.88 12.22
CA ASP A 449 -33.73 24.08 12.56
C ASP A 449 -33.41 23.00 13.61
N THR A 450 -32.56 23.30 14.61
CA THR A 450 -32.11 22.35 15.64
C THR A 450 -33.24 21.79 16.51
N GLN A 451 -34.40 22.46 16.55
CA GLN A 451 -35.63 21.95 17.18
C GLN A 451 -36.19 20.69 16.52
N LEU A 452 -35.84 20.42 15.26
CA LEU A 452 -36.30 19.23 14.54
C LEU A 452 -35.43 18.00 14.84
N ASP A 453 -34.14 18.22 15.06
CA ASP A 453 -33.14 17.22 15.42
C ASP A 453 -31.87 17.93 15.87
N SER A 454 -31.45 17.72 17.12
CA SER A 454 -30.27 18.34 17.72
C SER A 454 -29.09 17.38 17.88
N THR A 455 -29.24 16.09 17.55
CA THR A 455 -28.28 15.02 17.92
C THR A 455 -26.86 15.28 17.38
N ASP A 456 -26.74 15.91 16.20
CA ASP A 456 -25.46 16.28 15.58
C ASP A 456 -25.43 17.75 15.15
N ALA A 457 -25.98 18.65 15.99
CA ALA A 457 -25.99 20.08 15.68
C ALA A 457 -24.61 20.74 15.80
N GLU A 458 -23.84 20.35 16.82
CA GLU A 458 -22.51 20.84 17.09
C GLU A 458 -21.70 19.82 17.89
N LEU A 459 -20.38 19.83 17.69
CA LEU A 459 -19.39 19.13 18.51
C LEU A 459 -18.52 20.19 19.19
N LYS A 460 -18.36 20.08 20.51
CA LYS A 460 -17.66 21.08 21.34
C LYS A 460 -16.62 20.41 22.21
N GLN A 461 -15.39 20.91 22.12
CA GLN A 461 -14.32 20.59 23.07
C GLN A 461 -13.48 21.85 23.29
N ASP A 462 -13.21 22.15 24.55
CA ASP A 462 -12.55 23.39 24.98
C ASP A 462 -13.22 24.66 24.43
N SER A 463 -12.49 25.47 23.65
CA SER A 463 -12.98 26.72 23.04
C SER A 463 -13.36 26.58 21.56
N GLN A 464 -13.26 25.37 21.00
CA GLN A 464 -13.53 25.12 19.59
C GLN A 464 -14.92 24.48 19.41
N VAL A 465 -15.66 24.99 18.41
CA VAL A 465 -17.00 24.50 18.07
C VAL A 465 -16.99 24.09 16.60
N ILE A 466 -17.36 22.84 16.33
CA ILE A 466 -17.57 22.32 14.99
C ILE A 466 -19.07 22.19 14.76
N HIS A 467 -19.62 22.98 13.85
CA HIS A 467 -21.03 22.89 13.49
C HIS A 467 -21.27 21.75 12.51
N ARG A 468 -22.41 21.08 12.65
CA ARG A 468 -22.87 20.00 11.75
C ARG A 468 -21.85 18.86 11.57
N PRO A 469 -21.24 18.34 12.64
CA PRO A 469 -20.15 17.37 12.54
C PRO A 469 -20.48 16.18 11.61
N ASN A 470 -21.71 15.66 11.63
CA ASN A 470 -22.12 14.53 10.78
C ASN A 470 -22.28 14.86 9.27
N HIS A 471 -22.52 16.13 8.91
CA HIS A 471 -22.78 16.59 7.53
C HIS A 471 -22.02 17.88 7.20
N GLY A 472 -20.79 17.98 7.70
CA GLY A 472 -19.88 19.11 7.52
C GLY A 472 -18.89 18.93 6.37
N LEU A 473 -17.78 19.66 6.43
CA LEU A 473 -16.72 19.65 5.41
C LEU A 473 -16.11 18.27 5.18
N ALA A 474 -15.76 17.56 6.27
CA ALA A 474 -15.11 16.25 6.20
C ALA A 474 -15.96 15.23 5.41
N HIS A 475 -17.24 15.11 5.76
CA HIS A 475 -18.19 14.29 5.00
C HIS A 475 -18.22 14.66 3.52
N SER A 476 -18.47 15.93 3.21
CA SER A 476 -18.60 16.42 1.83
C SER A 476 -17.35 16.15 0.98
N LEU A 477 -16.15 16.33 1.55
CA LEU A 477 -14.90 16.04 0.86
C LEU A 477 -14.66 14.54 0.67
N ARG A 478 -14.95 13.70 1.68
CA ARG A 478 -14.84 12.23 1.54
C ARG A 478 -15.73 11.71 0.42
N VAL A 479 -17.01 12.09 0.40
CA VAL A 479 -17.92 11.62 -0.66
C VAL A 479 -17.57 12.17 -2.05
N ALA A 480 -17.01 13.38 -2.14
CA ALA A 480 -16.51 13.93 -3.40
C ALA A 480 -15.27 13.17 -3.88
N ALA A 481 -14.32 12.87 -2.99
CA ALA A 481 -13.10 12.11 -3.27
C ALA A 481 -13.37 10.63 -3.57
N SER A 482 -14.52 10.09 -3.19
CA SER A 482 -14.94 8.71 -3.48
C SER A 482 -15.56 8.54 -4.88
N ILE A 483 -15.93 9.63 -5.57
CA ILE A 483 -16.55 9.56 -6.91
C ILE A 483 -15.71 8.75 -7.91
N PRO A 484 -14.39 8.98 -8.03
CA PRO A 484 -13.57 8.26 -9.01
C PRO A 484 -13.43 6.78 -8.67
N LEU A 485 -13.32 6.44 -7.38
CA LEU A 485 -13.25 5.05 -6.91
C LEU A 485 -14.53 4.27 -7.26
N VAL A 486 -15.69 4.90 -7.04
CA VAL A 486 -16.99 4.29 -7.38
C VAL A 486 -17.16 4.11 -8.89
N VAL A 487 -16.70 5.07 -9.69
CA VAL A 487 -16.77 4.96 -11.15
C VAL A 487 -15.86 3.85 -11.65
N GLU A 488 -14.64 3.75 -11.15
CA GLU A 488 -13.71 2.66 -11.47
C GLU A 488 -14.32 1.30 -11.11
N TYR A 489 -14.91 1.19 -9.93
CA TYR A 489 -15.59 -0.02 -9.50
C TYR A 489 -16.72 -0.42 -10.47
N PHE A 490 -17.56 0.53 -10.88
CA PHE A 490 -18.62 0.25 -11.84
C PHE A 490 -18.12 -0.02 -13.27
N GLN A 491 -17.00 0.56 -13.71
CA GLN A 491 -16.39 0.25 -15.01
C GLN A 491 -15.97 -1.23 -15.11
N GLN A 492 -15.67 -1.87 -13.97
CA GLN A 492 -15.21 -3.25 -13.92
C GLN A 492 -16.36 -4.24 -13.66
N PHE A 493 -17.24 -3.92 -12.70
CA PHE A 493 -18.15 -4.92 -12.14
C PHE A 493 -19.64 -4.61 -12.32
N ALA A 494 -19.99 -3.43 -12.82
CA ALA A 494 -21.40 -3.10 -13.03
C ALA A 494 -22.04 -3.97 -14.12
N GLN A 495 -23.37 -4.04 -14.08
CA GLN A 495 -24.21 -4.56 -15.16
C GLN A 495 -23.92 -3.83 -16.49
N PRO A 496 -24.10 -4.48 -17.66
CA PRO A 496 -23.55 -4.01 -18.93
C PRO A 496 -23.89 -2.55 -19.31
N GLU A 497 -25.13 -2.12 -19.10
CA GLU A 497 -25.54 -0.75 -19.45
C GLU A 497 -24.88 0.30 -18.54
N LEU A 498 -24.89 0.08 -17.22
CA LEU A 498 -24.23 0.98 -16.27
C LEU A 498 -22.72 1.02 -16.53
N ARG A 499 -22.10 -0.14 -16.73
CA ARG A 499 -20.67 -0.27 -17.07
C ARG A 499 -20.31 0.56 -18.29
N LYS A 500 -21.10 0.44 -19.36
CA LYS A 500 -20.92 1.20 -20.60
C LYS A 500 -20.99 2.71 -20.37
N GLN A 501 -21.98 3.18 -19.59
CA GLN A 501 -22.09 4.61 -19.26
C GLN A 501 -20.89 5.09 -18.43
N CYS A 502 -20.45 4.32 -17.44
CA CYS A 502 -19.28 4.64 -16.60
C CYS A 502 -17.97 4.68 -17.39
N LEU A 503 -17.80 3.80 -18.40
CA LEU A 503 -16.63 3.82 -19.30
C LEU A 503 -16.59 5.06 -20.21
N GLN A 504 -17.73 5.73 -20.42
CA GLN A 504 -17.84 6.94 -21.24
C GLN A 504 -17.70 8.24 -20.44
N LEU A 505 -17.63 8.17 -19.10
CA LEU A 505 -17.47 9.36 -18.27
C LEU A 505 -16.08 9.95 -18.46
N SER A 506 -16.03 11.23 -18.80
CA SER A 506 -14.79 11.98 -18.91
C SER A 506 -14.34 12.51 -17.55
N GLY A 507 -13.06 12.83 -17.43
CA GLY A 507 -12.51 13.53 -16.26
C GLY A 507 -13.23 14.82 -15.87
N ASP A 508 -13.64 15.62 -16.86
CA ASP A 508 -14.42 16.84 -16.65
C ASP A 508 -15.80 16.55 -16.05
N GLU A 509 -16.46 15.48 -16.52
CA GLU A 509 -17.73 15.02 -15.96
C GLU A 509 -17.55 14.56 -14.50
N LEU A 510 -16.47 13.83 -14.19
CA LEU A 510 -16.17 13.42 -12.81
C LEU A 510 -15.93 14.60 -11.88
N LYS A 511 -15.24 15.65 -12.35
CA LYS A 511 -15.03 16.89 -11.59
C LYS A 511 -16.35 17.60 -11.28
N LYS A 512 -17.26 17.65 -12.24
CA LYS A 512 -18.60 18.23 -12.04
C LYS A 512 -19.42 17.42 -11.04
N VAL A 513 -19.34 16.09 -11.09
CA VAL A 513 -20.03 15.21 -10.13
C VAL A 513 -19.43 15.34 -8.73
N ALA A 514 -18.10 15.41 -8.59
CA ALA A 514 -17.44 15.68 -7.31
C ALA A 514 -17.86 17.04 -6.74
N LEU A 515 -17.95 18.08 -7.58
CA LEU A 515 -18.50 19.38 -7.19
C LEU A 515 -19.95 19.26 -6.70
N CYS A 516 -20.79 18.46 -7.36
CA CYS A 516 -22.16 18.21 -6.88
C CYS A 516 -22.18 17.56 -5.50
N MET A 517 -21.25 16.63 -5.24
CA MET A 517 -21.14 15.97 -3.94
C MET A 517 -20.75 16.94 -2.82
N LEU A 518 -19.91 17.96 -3.08
CA LEU A 518 -19.60 19.01 -2.11
C LEU A 518 -20.86 19.77 -1.66
N PHE A 519 -21.77 20.07 -2.59
CA PHE A 519 -23.05 20.75 -2.32
C PHE A 519 -24.15 19.80 -1.83
N SER A 520 -23.92 18.48 -1.80
CA SER A 520 -25.00 17.51 -1.62
C SER A 520 -25.73 17.63 -0.29
N VAL A 521 -25.10 18.20 0.74
CA VAL A 521 -25.67 18.43 2.08
C VAL A 521 -25.61 19.89 2.54
N SER A 522 -25.18 20.82 1.68
CA SER A 522 -24.93 22.22 2.06
C SER A 522 -26.20 22.99 2.44
N GLY A 523 -27.36 22.56 1.92
CA GLY A 523 -28.68 23.12 2.20
C GLY A 523 -29.42 22.52 3.40
N ARG A 524 -28.83 21.56 4.13
CA ARG A 524 -29.43 21.05 5.37
C ARG A 524 -29.55 22.19 6.38
N GLU A 525 -30.54 22.18 7.25
CA GLU A 525 -30.63 23.10 8.41
C GLU A 525 -30.90 22.35 9.73
N SER A 526 -30.89 21.01 9.70
CA SER A 526 -30.87 20.10 10.84
C SER A 526 -30.42 18.70 10.38
N ASP A 527 -30.17 17.79 11.32
CA ASP A 527 -29.76 16.41 11.01
C ASP A 527 -30.93 15.45 10.73
N VAL A 528 -32.17 15.95 10.69
CA VAL A 528 -33.38 15.15 10.48
C VAL A 528 -33.29 14.27 9.22
N ALA A 529 -33.52 12.97 9.41
CA ALA A 529 -33.47 11.99 8.33
C ALA A 529 -34.72 12.06 7.43
N PHE A 530 -34.57 11.63 6.17
CA PHE A 530 -35.70 11.52 5.22
C PHE A 530 -36.87 10.71 5.78
N LYS A 531 -36.60 9.59 6.47
CA LYS A 531 -37.65 8.75 7.07
C LYS A 531 -38.46 9.50 8.14
N SER A 532 -37.82 10.40 8.88
CA SER A 532 -38.45 11.15 9.97
C SER A 532 -39.26 12.33 9.45
N ASN A 533 -38.76 13.06 8.45
CA ASN A 533 -39.48 14.16 7.82
C ASN A 533 -39.15 14.29 6.31
N PRO A 534 -39.86 13.55 5.44
CA PRO A 534 -39.60 13.55 4.00
C PRO A 534 -39.72 14.92 3.35
N GLN A 535 -40.65 15.75 3.83
CA GLN A 535 -40.93 17.06 3.25
C GLN A 535 -39.78 18.03 3.53
N LYS A 536 -39.36 18.12 4.80
CA LYS A 536 -38.24 18.98 5.18
C LYS A 536 -36.93 18.54 4.52
N TYR A 537 -36.72 17.23 4.40
CA TYR A 537 -35.57 16.70 3.68
C TYR A 537 -35.55 17.12 2.20
N ARG A 538 -36.71 17.12 1.52
CA ARG A 538 -36.85 17.64 0.14
C ARG A 538 -36.56 19.13 0.05
N GLU A 539 -36.99 19.92 1.03
CA GLU A 539 -36.63 21.35 1.11
C GLU A 539 -35.12 21.55 1.21
N TYR A 540 -34.43 20.76 2.05
CA TYR A 540 -32.97 20.80 2.15
C TYR A 540 -32.29 20.43 0.84
N ARG A 541 -32.78 19.40 0.13
CA ARG A 541 -32.27 19.02 -1.20
C ARG A 541 -32.47 20.12 -2.24
N GLU A 542 -33.60 20.83 -2.20
CA GLU A 542 -33.84 21.99 -3.06
C GLU A 542 -32.83 23.11 -2.76
N GLN A 543 -32.60 23.41 -1.48
CA GLN A 543 -31.61 24.41 -1.07
C GLN A 543 -30.19 24.04 -1.51
N CYS A 544 -29.80 22.76 -1.38
CA CYS A 544 -28.52 22.26 -1.90
C CYS A 544 -28.36 22.56 -3.40
N ALA A 545 -29.40 22.27 -4.19
CA ALA A 545 -29.38 22.49 -5.63
C ALA A 545 -29.33 23.99 -6.00
N LEU A 546 -30.05 24.85 -5.27
CA LEU A 546 -30.02 26.30 -5.46
C LEU A 546 -28.64 26.90 -5.12
N GLN A 547 -28.01 26.43 -4.04
CA GLN A 547 -26.66 26.85 -3.65
C GLN A 547 -25.62 26.43 -4.69
N PHE A 548 -25.72 25.19 -5.20
CA PHE A 548 -24.89 24.73 -6.32
C PHE A 548 -25.07 25.61 -7.55
N ALA A 549 -26.31 25.90 -7.93
CA ALA A 549 -26.61 26.74 -9.10
C ALA A 549 -26.04 28.15 -8.97
N ALA A 550 -26.10 28.73 -7.77
CA ALA A 550 -25.52 30.03 -7.49
C ALA A 550 -23.99 30.03 -7.66
N TYR A 551 -23.30 28.99 -7.20
CA TYR A 551 -21.85 28.85 -7.39
C TYR A 551 -21.47 28.59 -8.85
N ALA A 552 -22.21 27.71 -9.52
CA ALA A 552 -21.95 27.30 -10.90
C ALA A 552 -22.33 28.39 -11.91
N HIS A 553 -23.12 29.39 -11.49
CA HIS A 553 -23.50 30.52 -12.33
C HIS A 553 -22.25 31.21 -12.91
N LYS A 554 -22.22 31.39 -14.23
CA LYS A 554 -21.07 31.89 -15.04
C LYS A 554 -19.86 30.96 -15.16
N LYS A 555 -19.83 29.83 -14.43
CA LYS A 555 -18.76 28.82 -14.53
C LYS A 555 -19.15 27.61 -15.37
N MET A 556 -20.45 27.39 -15.57
CA MET A 556 -21.01 26.21 -16.22
C MET A 556 -22.17 26.60 -17.15
N PRO A 557 -22.38 25.89 -18.28
CA PRO A 557 -23.55 26.07 -19.14
C PRO A 557 -24.88 25.86 -18.38
N SER A 558 -25.93 26.60 -18.76
CA SER A 558 -27.21 26.59 -18.03
C SER A 558 -27.92 25.23 -18.04
N ASP A 559 -27.79 24.48 -19.14
CA ASP A 559 -28.31 23.12 -19.29
C ASP A 559 -27.58 22.11 -18.39
N GLU A 560 -26.26 22.22 -18.27
CA GLU A 560 -25.48 21.43 -17.31
C GLU A 560 -25.87 21.78 -15.86
N ILE A 561 -26.00 23.07 -15.53
CA ILE A 561 -26.46 23.49 -14.19
C ILE A 561 -27.81 22.82 -13.87
N LYS A 562 -28.78 22.85 -14.80
CA LYS A 562 -30.09 22.22 -14.62
C LYS A 562 -29.97 20.70 -14.41
N LYS A 563 -29.13 20.01 -15.19
CA LYS A 563 -28.87 18.57 -15.06
C LYS A 563 -28.36 18.23 -13.66
N TYR A 564 -27.38 18.96 -13.14
CA TYR A 564 -26.78 18.67 -11.84
C TYR A 564 -27.65 19.11 -10.66
N MET A 565 -28.40 20.22 -10.79
CA MET A 565 -29.44 20.57 -9.82
C MET A 565 -30.47 19.44 -9.68
N GLU A 566 -30.90 18.85 -10.79
CA GLU A 566 -31.83 17.71 -10.78
C GLU A 566 -31.26 16.49 -10.05
N LEU A 567 -29.98 16.17 -10.27
CA LEU A 567 -29.30 15.08 -9.57
C LEU A 567 -29.19 15.33 -8.06
N ILE A 568 -28.79 16.54 -7.65
CA ILE A 568 -28.69 16.93 -6.23
C ILE A 568 -30.07 16.84 -5.55
N ARG A 569 -31.11 17.38 -6.18
CA ARG A 569 -32.49 17.33 -5.67
C ARG A 569 -32.97 15.91 -5.38
N ASN A 570 -32.59 14.99 -6.26
CA ASN A 570 -33.07 13.62 -6.23
C ASN A 570 -32.13 12.67 -5.50
N MET A 571 -30.96 13.09 -5.00
CA MET A 571 -30.04 12.19 -4.33
C MET A 571 -30.71 11.49 -3.13
N GLY A 572 -30.70 10.16 -3.12
CA GLY A 572 -31.40 9.31 -2.16
C GLY A 572 -32.88 9.04 -2.46
N ASN A 573 -33.45 9.60 -3.53
CA ASN A 573 -34.86 9.40 -3.90
C ASN A 573 -35.04 8.07 -4.68
N PRO A 574 -35.71 7.05 -4.11
CA PRO A 574 -35.83 5.74 -4.73
C PRO A 574 -36.68 5.75 -6.02
N THR A 575 -37.53 6.76 -6.24
CA THR A 575 -38.42 6.83 -7.40
C THR A 575 -37.85 7.61 -8.58
N TYR A 576 -36.69 8.26 -8.42
CA TYR A 576 -36.11 9.11 -9.47
C TYR A 576 -35.80 8.32 -10.76
N LEU A 577 -35.33 7.07 -10.62
CA LEU A 577 -35.03 6.19 -11.74
C LEU A 577 -36.27 5.75 -12.53
N THR A 578 -37.47 5.92 -11.98
CA THR A 578 -38.73 5.66 -12.69
C THR A 578 -39.27 6.89 -13.44
N SER A 579 -38.57 8.03 -13.38
CA SER A 579 -38.95 9.24 -14.08
C SER A 579 -38.89 9.06 -15.60
N LYS A 580 -39.90 9.58 -16.32
CA LYS A 580 -39.94 9.56 -17.79
C LYS A 580 -38.82 10.36 -18.47
N HIS A 581 -38.11 11.21 -17.70
CA HIS A 581 -37.04 12.08 -18.21
C HIS A 581 -35.63 11.59 -17.86
N ILE A 582 -35.50 10.39 -17.28
CA ILE A 582 -34.20 9.81 -16.94
C ILE A 582 -33.48 9.31 -18.21
N THR A 583 -32.25 9.76 -18.43
CA THR A 583 -31.37 9.21 -19.47
C THR A 583 -30.43 8.16 -18.86
N PRO A 584 -29.88 7.21 -19.64
CA PRO A 584 -28.89 6.24 -19.14
C PRO A 584 -27.70 6.92 -18.44
N GLN A 585 -27.20 8.02 -19.00
CA GLN A 585 -26.12 8.80 -18.39
C GLN A 585 -26.55 9.40 -17.03
N LYS A 586 -27.73 10.02 -16.93
CA LYS A 586 -28.24 10.55 -15.66
C LYS A 586 -28.44 9.45 -14.61
N ALA A 587 -28.93 8.28 -15.03
CA ALA A 587 -29.05 7.12 -14.15
C ALA A 587 -27.68 6.67 -13.62
N ALA A 588 -26.66 6.59 -14.48
CA ALA A 588 -25.31 6.24 -14.07
C ALA A 588 -24.73 7.24 -13.06
N LEU A 589 -24.84 8.54 -13.32
CA LEU A 589 -24.41 9.59 -12.39
C LEU A 589 -25.15 9.52 -11.05
N PHE A 590 -26.45 9.26 -11.09
CA PHE A 590 -27.26 9.06 -9.89
C PHE A 590 -26.78 7.86 -9.08
N HIS A 591 -26.49 6.72 -9.72
CA HIS A 591 -25.98 5.53 -9.04
C HIS A 591 -24.60 5.79 -8.40
N VAL A 592 -23.70 6.44 -9.13
CA VAL A 592 -22.37 6.83 -8.63
C VAL A 592 -22.49 7.72 -7.39
N MET A 593 -23.27 8.80 -7.46
CA MET A 593 -23.46 9.73 -6.32
C MET A 593 -24.06 9.03 -5.10
N ASN A 594 -25.07 8.18 -5.31
CA ASN A 594 -25.72 7.47 -4.21
C ASN A 594 -24.82 6.42 -3.57
N LEU A 595 -24.04 5.66 -4.35
CA LEU A 595 -23.12 4.69 -3.78
C LEU A 595 -22.02 5.40 -2.98
N ALA A 596 -21.43 6.47 -3.54
CA ALA A 596 -20.43 7.28 -2.81
C ALA A 596 -20.96 7.81 -1.47
N HIS A 597 -22.20 8.33 -1.45
CA HIS A 597 -22.83 8.77 -0.21
C HIS A 597 -23.09 7.61 0.78
N LYS A 598 -23.52 6.45 0.28
CA LYS A 598 -23.84 5.27 1.11
C LYS A 598 -22.60 4.65 1.74
N LEU A 599 -21.47 4.61 1.04
CA LEU A 599 -20.22 4.09 1.57
C LEU A 599 -19.77 4.89 2.81
N ASP A 600 -19.95 6.22 2.80
CA ASP A 600 -19.57 7.07 3.93
C ASP A 600 -20.52 6.93 5.14
N LEU A 601 -21.63 6.18 5.04
CA LEU A 601 -22.55 5.97 6.16
C LEU A 601 -21.97 5.08 7.27
N MET A 602 -20.81 4.44 7.07
CA MET A 602 -20.07 3.73 8.12
C MET A 602 -19.86 4.61 9.38
N ARG A 603 -19.76 5.92 9.18
CA ARG A 603 -19.57 6.92 10.25
C ARG A 603 -20.79 7.12 11.15
N CYS A 604 -21.98 6.68 10.73
CA CYS A 604 -23.23 6.99 11.45
C CYS A 604 -24.27 5.87 11.47
N TYR A 605 -24.07 4.77 10.75
CA TYR A 605 -24.99 3.63 10.71
C TYR A 605 -24.38 2.44 11.45
N PRO A 606 -25.11 1.83 12.41
CA PRO A 606 -24.74 0.53 12.95
C PRO A 606 -24.63 -0.52 11.85
N LEU A 607 -23.79 -1.55 12.05
CA LEU A 607 -23.44 -2.56 11.05
C LEU A 607 -24.64 -3.08 10.24
N ALA A 608 -25.70 -3.57 10.91
CA ALA A 608 -26.87 -4.13 10.25
C ALA A 608 -27.60 -3.11 9.36
N GLN A 609 -27.69 -1.86 9.82
CA GLN A 609 -28.32 -0.79 9.05
C GLN A 609 -27.46 -0.38 7.86
N TYR A 610 -26.13 -0.35 8.04
CA TYR A 610 -25.17 -0.04 7.00
C TYR A 610 -25.17 -1.10 5.89
N GLN A 611 -25.07 -2.38 6.25
CA GLN A 611 -25.13 -3.50 5.29
C GLN A 611 -26.38 -3.42 4.43
N LEU A 612 -27.56 -3.23 5.04
CA LEU A 612 -28.81 -3.10 4.30
C LEU A 612 -28.82 -1.88 3.35
N ALA A 613 -28.24 -0.76 3.77
CA ALA A 613 -28.19 0.47 2.97
C ALA A 613 -27.29 0.30 1.74
N VAL A 614 -26.11 -0.30 1.95
CA VAL A 614 -25.11 -0.57 0.91
C VAL A 614 -25.62 -1.63 -0.06
N MET A 615 -26.04 -2.80 0.42
CA MET A 615 -26.58 -3.89 -0.41
C MET A 615 -27.68 -3.39 -1.35
N LYS A 616 -28.67 -2.63 -0.83
CA LYS A 616 -29.74 -2.04 -1.65
C LYS A 616 -29.26 -1.04 -2.70
N GLY A 617 -28.11 -0.39 -2.48
CA GLY A 617 -27.52 0.58 -3.41
C GLY A 617 -26.50 0.00 -4.38
N HIS A 618 -26.08 -1.24 -4.15
CA HIS A 618 -24.93 -1.86 -4.77
C HIS A 618 -25.31 -3.14 -5.52
N ASP A 619 -25.89 -4.11 -4.84
CA ASP A 619 -26.09 -5.48 -5.36
C ASP A 619 -26.93 -5.53 -6.64
N PRO A 620 -28.01 -4.73 -6.79
CA PRO A 620 -28.79 -4.73 -8.03
C PRO A 620 -28.03 -4.20 -9.25
N LEU A 621 -26.87 -3.56 -9.05
CA LEU A 621 -26.14 -2.84 -10.10
C LEU A 621 -24.90 -3.59 -10.60
N ILE A 622 -24.55 -4.71 -9.99
CA ILE A 622 -23.30 -5.43 -10.23
C ILE A 622 -23.52 -6.85 -10.74
N ILE A 623 -22.45 -7.43 -11.32
CA ILE A 623 -22.36 -8.85 -11.66
C ILE A 623 -21.51 -9.52 -10.57
N PRO A 624 -22.09 -10.35 -9.69
CA PRO A 624 -21.35 -10.98 -8.59
C PRO A 624 -20.23 -11.89 -9.09
N SER A 625 -19.07 -11.81 -8.45
CA SER A 625 -17.93 -12.72 -8.61
C SER A 625 -16.96 -12.56 -7.43
N GLU A 626 -16.07 -13.53 -7.21
CA GLU A 626 -15.05 -13.43 -6.15
C GLU A 626 -14.17 -12.18 -6.33
N GLY A 627 -13.72 -11.92 -7.57
CA GLY A 627 -12.93 -10.73 -7.90
C GLY A 627 -13.69 -9.43 -7.63
N GLN A 628 -15.01 -9.40 -7.89
CA GLN A 628 -15.86 -8.26 -7.55
C GLN A 628 -15.95 -8.07 -6.03
N GLN A 629 -16.19 -9.13 -5.26
CA GLN A 629 -16.31 -9.04 -3.80
C GLN A 629 -15.00 -8.56 -3.17
N HIS A 630 -13.87 -9.07 -3.65
CA HIS A 630 -12.55 -8.63 -3.20
C HIS A 630 -12.33 -7.13 -3.46
N GLN A 631 -12.62 -6.65 -4.67
CA GLN A 631 -12.48 -5.23 -5.00
C GLN A 631 -13.48 -4.34 -4.23
N PHE A 632 -14.67 -4.86 -3.96
CA PHE A 632 -15.65 -4.14 -3.15
C PHE A 632 -15.21 -4.02 -1.68
N ASN A 633 -14.66 -5.10 -1.10
CA ASN A 633 -14.07 -5.06 0.24
C ASN A 633 -12.91 -4.07 0.32
N ARG A 634 -12.09 -3.98 -0.74
CA ARG A 634 -11.03 -2.97 -0.84
C ARG A 634 -11.60 -1.55 -0.88
N LEU A 635 -12.65 -1.31 -1.67
CA LEU A 635 -13.34 -0.01 -1.71
C LEU A 635 -13.90 0.36 -0.33
N LEU A 636 -14.49 -0.60 0.39
CA LEU A 636 -14.98 -0.40 1.75
C LEU A 636 -13.83 -0.09 2.73
N SER A 637 -12.68 -0.75 2.58
CA SER A 637 -11.50 -0.48 3.41
C SER A 637 -11.01 0.93 3.20
N THR A 638 -10.82 1.35 1.95
CA THR A 638 -10.41 2.71 1.62
C THR A 638 -11.36 3.76 2.20
N VAL A 639 -12.67 3.52 2.16
CA VAL A 639 -13.64 4.47 2.77
C VAL A 639 -13.56 4.47 4.29
N SER A 640 -13.37 3.30 4.92
CA SER A 640 -13.13 3.18 6.36
C SER A 640 -11.90 3.98 6.78
N ASP A 641 -10.78 3.80 6.08
CA ASP A 641 -9.50 4.46 6.36
C ASP A 641 -9.61 5.98 6.20
N ARG A 642 -10.37 6.45 5.20
CA ARG A 642 -10.65 7.88 5.00
C ARG A 642 -11.48 8.50 6.13
N ILE A 643 -12.45 7.77 6.68
CA ILE A 643 -13.24 8.23 7.83
C ILE A 643 -12.30 8.39 9.04
N GLU A 644 -11.50 7.36 9.31
CA GLU A 644 -10.52 7.35 10.40
C GLU A 644 -9.47 8.46 10.27
N ALA A 645 -8.87 8.65 9.09
CA ALA A 645 -7.84 9.67 8.85
C ALA A 645 -8.35 11.11 9.01
N THR A 646 -9.66 11.32 8.84
CA THR A 646 -10.31 12.60 9.11
C THR A 646 -10.76 12.76 10.56
N GLY A 647 -10.47 11.80 11.44
CA GLY A 647 -10.81 11.83 12.87
C GLY A 647 -12.31 11.68 13.15
N ASP A 648 -13.10 11.29 12.15
CA ASP A 648 -14.55 11.16 12.29
C ASP A 648 -14.90 9.92 13.11
N ARG A 649 -16.10 9.91 13.71
CA ARG A 649 -16.61 8.75 14.44
C ARG A 649 -16.96 7.60 13.48
N GLN A 650 -17.02 6.37 14.00
CA GLN A 650 -17.31 5.20 13.17
C GLN A 650 -18.08 4.11 13.92
N PHE A 651 -19.14 3.58 13.29
CA PHE A 651 -20.01 2.53 13.84
C PHE A 651 -19.81 1.14 13.20
N CYS A 652 -19.13 1.10 12.06
CA CYS A 652 -18.65 -0.14 11.47
C CYS A 652 -17.41 0.15 10.60
N ARG A 653 -16.49 -0.80 10.55
CA ARG A 653 -15.21 -0.67 9.83
C ARG A 653 -14.85 -1.95 9.11
N MET A 654 -13.93 -1.84 8.16
CA MET A 654 -13.28 -3.03 7.61
C MET A 654 -12.15 -3.46 8.54
N GLU A 655 -12.10 -4.74 8.86
CA GLU A 655 -11.05 -5.36 9.67
C GLU A 655 -10.76 -6.73 9.07
N GLN A 656 -9.50 -6.99 8.70
CA GLN A 656 -9.06 -8.26 8.09
C GLN A 656 -9.92 -8.70 6.89
N GLY A 657 -10.35 -7.75 6.06
CA GLY A 657 -11.19 -8.03 4.88
C GLY A 657 -12.66 -8.28 5.18
N GLN A 658 -13.10 -8.18 6.44
CA GLN A 658 -14.49 -8.31 6.85
C GLN A 658 -15.05 -7.00 7.39
N LEU A 659 -16.34 -6.78 7.20
CA LEU A 659 -17.02 -5.63 7.77
C LEU A 659 -17.51 -5.97 9.19
N VAL A 660 -16.94 -5.30 10.19
CA VAL A 660 -17.24 -5.54 11.60
C VAL A 660 -17.94 -4.34 12.23
N SER A 661 -18.70 -4.58 13.29
CA SER A 661 -19.26 -3.51 14.10
C SER A 661 -18.17 -2.89 14.94
N CYS A 662 -18.14 -1.56 15.04
CA CYS A 662 -17.25 -0.86 15.95
C CYS A 662 -18.00 0.31 16.60
N THR A 663 -17.42 0.93 17.62
CA THR A 663 -17.92 2.19 18.16
C THR A 663 -16.71 3.05 18.49
N LYS A 664 -16.27 3.85 17.52
CA LYS A 664 -15.17 4.81 17.66
C LYS A 664 -15.78 6.21 17.70
N ASP A 665 -15.45 6.97 18.73
CA ASP A 665 -15.86 8.38 18.83
C ASP A 665 -14.91 9.29 18.04
N TYR A 666 -15.24 10.58 17.91
CA TYR A 666 -14.40 11.56 17.22
C TYR A 666 -13.00 11.66 17.85
N ASP A 667 -11.96 11.65 17.02
CA ASP A 667 -10.65 12.18 17.39
C ASP A 667 -10.70 13.71 17.22
N PHE A 668 -11.10 14.41 18.28
CA PHE A 668 -11.45 15.83 18.16
C PHE A 668 -10.35 16.71 17.56
N PRO A 669 -9.07 16.66 17.97
CA PRO A 669 -8.02 17.47 17.32
C PRO A 669 -7.91 17.24 15.81
N VAL A 670 -7.90 15.97 15.39
CA VAL A 670 -7.81 15.60 13.97
C VAL A 670 -9.07 16.02 13.22
N PHE A 671 -10.24 15.73 13.79
CA PHE A 671 -11.53 16.04 13.22
C PHE A 671 -11.79 17.54 13.10
N ALA A 672 -11.37 18.32 14.09
CA ALA A 672 -11.53 19.76 14.10
C ALA A 672 -10.67 20.43 13.02
N GLU A 673 -9.44 19.96 12.82
CA GLU A 673 -8.58 20.42 11.72
C GLU A 673 -9.18 20.05 10.35
N ALA A 674 -9.55 18.78 10.16
CA ALA A 674 -10.18 18.30 8.93
C ALA A 674 -11.54 18.97 8.65
N SER A 675 -12.29 19.34 9.68
CA SER A 675 -13.61 19.97 9.53
C SER A 675 -13.55 21.49 9.33
N THR A 676 -12.37 22.11 9.46
CA THR A 676 -12.19 23.56 9.32
C THR A 676 -11.20 23.98 8.24
N ASN A 677 -10.36 23.05 7.75
CA ASN A 677 -9.36 23.30 6.73
C ASN A 677 -9.54 22.34 5.53
N PRO A 678 -10.11 22.81 4.39
CA PRO A 678 -10.34 21.97 3.22
C PRO A 678 -9.07 21.33 2.64
N LEU A 679 -7.94 22.04 2.69
CA LEU A 679 -6.67 21.53 2.20
C LEU A 679 -6.19 20.36 3.07
N GLU A 680 -6.19 20.54 4.39
CA GLU A 680 -5.73 19.50 5.30
C GLU A 680 -6.69 18.30 5.33
N CYS A 681 -8.00 18.55 5.22
CA CYS A 681 -8.98 17.49 5.06
C CYS A 681 -8.72 16.63 3.82
N LEU A 682 -8.59 17.27 2.65
CA LEU A 682 -8.34 16.54 1.41
C LEU A 682 -6.98 15.83 1.45
N LYS A 683 -5.96 16.47 2.02
CA LYS A 683 -4.64 15.85 2.23
C LYS A 683 -4.75 14.57 3.04
N ARG A 684 -5.42 14.60 4.20
CA ARG A 684 -5.65 13.41 5.05
C ARG A 684 -6.41 12.30 4.31
N ILE A 685 -7.44 12.66 3.54
CA ILE A 685 -8.19 11.70 2.71
C ILE A 685 -7.28 11.02 1.69
N LEU A 686 -6.48 11.80 0.95
CA LEU A 686 -5.60 11.25 -0.10
C LEU A 686 -4.40 10.50 0.49
N GLU A 687 -3.91 10.91 1.66
CA GLU A 687 -2.84 10.21 2.38
C GLU A 687 -3.36 8.91 3.01
N SER A 688 -4.64 8.79 3.36
CA SER A 688 -5.22 7.53 3.87
C SER A 688 -5.39 6.44 2.81
N ASP A 689 -5.41 6.81 1.52
CA ASP A 689 -5.31 5.83 0.42
C ASP A 689 -3.93 5.14 0.41
N ILE A 690 -3.01 5.59 1.27
CA ILE A 690 -1.72 4.99 1.56
C ILE A 690 -1.91 4.16 2.84
N PRO A 691 -1.88 2.82 2.80
CA PRO A 691 -2.12 1.96 3.94
C PRO A 691 -1.32 2.41 5.15
N GLU A 692 -2.03 2.87 6.18
CA GLU A 692 -1.48 2.98 7.52
C GLU A 692 -1.35 1.57 8.10
N LEU A 693 -0.19 1.34 8.70
CA LEU A 693 0.23 0.09 9.28
C LEU A 693 -0.54 -0.13 10.59
N ALA A 694 -1.73 -0.70 10.50
CA ALA A 694 -2.44 -1.27 11.64
C ALA A 694 -2.52 -2.80 11.47
N SER A 695 -2.01 -3.47 12.49
CA SER A 695 -1.79 -4.92 12.64
C SER A 695 -2.94 -5.78 12.13
N VAL A 696 -2.66 -6.59 11.11
CA VAL A 696 -3.50 -7.72 10.71
C VAL A 696 -2.60 -8.94 10.58
N SER A 697 -2.63 -9.77 11.62
CA SER A 697 -2.06 -11.10 11.63
C SER A 697 -2.78 -12.01 10.63
N THR A 698 -2.07 -12.55 9.64
CA THR A 698 -2.20 -13.93 9.11
C THR A 698 -1.12 -14.22 8.05
N PRO A 699 -0.82 -15.51 7.79
CA PRO A 699 0.54 -15.99 7.61
C PRO A 699 1.04 -16.00 6.16
N GLU A 700 2.36 -16.03 6.08
CA GLU A 700 3.16 -16.08 4.86
C GLU A 700 3.07 -17.43 4.11
N PRO A 701 3.15 -17.43 2.76
CA PRO A 701 3.65 -18.57 2.00
C PRO A 701 5.14 -18.42 1.69
N SER A 702 5.83 -19.56 1.67
CA SER A 702 7.24 -19.81 1.36
C SER A 702 7.31 -21.16 0.61
N PRO A 703 8.32 -21.41 -0.25
CA PRO A 703 8.23 -22.34 -1.38
C PRO A 703 8.41 -23.81 -0.96
N ALA A 704 7.36 -24.37 -0.37
CA ALA A 704 7.18 -25.79 -0.08
C ALA A 704 5.83 -26.30 -0.65
N ASP A 705 5.42 -25.76 -1.80
CA ASP A 705 4.06 -25.91 -2.36
C ASP A 705 3.69 -27.32 -2.85
N ASP A 706 4.61 -28.29 -2.77
CA ASP A 706 4.28 -29.71 -2.98
C ASP A 706 4.09 -30.51 -1.66
N GLN A 707 4.48 -29.96 -0.49
CA GLN A 707 4.20 -30.57 0.83
C GLN A 707 2.99 -29.93 1.53
N ALA A 708 2.62 -28.70 1.18
CA ALA A 708 1.56 -27.93 1.84
C ALA A 708 0.12 -28.46 1.61
N ASN A 709 -0.14 -29.18 0.52
CA ASN A 709 -1.50 -29.66 0.18
C ASN A 709 -2.07 -30.70 1.16
N HIS A 710 -1.21 -31.31 1.99
CA HIS A 710 -1.64 -32.32 2.96
C HIS A 710 -1.81 -31.79 4.39
N TRP A 711 -1.32 -30.58 4.67
CA TRP A 711 -1.40 -29.96 6.00
C TRP A 711 -2.65 -29.09 6.20
N SER A 712 -3.39 -28.82 5.13
CA SER A 712 -4.57 -27.96 5.10
C SER A 712 -5.90 -28.70 5.15
N LEU A 713 -5.89 -30.05 5.12
CA LEU A 713 -7.13 -30.82 5.15
C LEU A 713 -7.65 -30.91 6.60
N PRO A 714 -8.87 -30.41 6.88
CA PRO A 714 -9.46 -30.50 8.21
C PRO A 714 -9.72 -31.97 8.58
N VAL A 715 -9.42 -32.33 9.83
CA VAL A 715 -9.82 -33.64 10.36
C VAL A 715 -11.27 -33.54 10.83
N LEU A 716 -12.17 -34.28 10.19
CA LEU A 716 -13.62 -34.20 10.41
C LEU A 716 -14.09 -35.24 11.45
N PHE A 717 -14.88 -34.79 12.41
CA PHE A 717 -15.51 -35.60 13.47
C PHE A 717 -17.04 -35.59 13.29
N LEU A 718 -17.62 -36.67 12.74
CA LEU A 718 -19.06 -36.76 12.42
C LEU A 718 -19.99 -37.01 13.61
N ASP A 719 -19.45 -37.27 14.78
CA ASP A 719 -20.15 -37.48 16.04
C ASP A 719 -20.94 -36.24 16.52
N THR A 720 -20.70 -35.08 15.89
CA THR A 720 -21.48 -33.84 16.09
C THR A 720 -21.99 -33.25 14.78
N LEU A 721 -22.77 -34.01 14.00
CA LEU A 721 -23.38 -33.58 12.74
C LEU A 721 -24.02 -32.18 12.79
N GLU A 722 -24.59 -31.81 13.94
CA GLU A 722 -25.23 -30.50 14.18
C GLU A 722 -24.30 -29.32 13.84
N ASN A 723 -22.99 -29.46 14.08
CA ASN A 723 -21.98 -28.43 13.81
C ASN A 723 -21.75 -28.17 12.33
N TYR A 724 -22.04 -29.18 11.49
CA TYR A 724 -21.82 -29.12 10.05
C TYR A 724 -23.12 -28.95 9.27
N THR A 725 -24.27 -29.10 9.92
CA THR A 725 -25.57 -29.19 9.23
C THR A 725 -25.91 -27.89 8.51
N MET A 726 -25.87 -26.74 9.20
CA MET A 726 -26.18 -25.46 8.56
C MET A 726 -25.17 -25.08 7.46
N PRO A 727 -23.84 -25.14 7.70
CA PRO A 727 -22.85 -24.88 6.65
C PRO A 727 -22.97 -25.80 5.43
N LEU A 728 -23.26 -27.09 5.66
CA LEU A 728 -23.45 -28.04 4.57
C LEU A 728 -24.70 -27.70 3.75
N LEU A 729 -25.82 -27.34 4.38
CA LEU A 729 -27.04 -26.94 3.67
C LEU A 729 -26.81 -25.67 2.85
N GLU A 730 -26.06 -24.69 3.36
CA GLU A 730 -25.68 -23.48 2.64
C GLU A 730 -24.80 -23.80 1.44
N TYR A 731 -23.75 -24.59 1.63
CA TYR A 731 -22.86 -25.08 0.57
C TYR A 731 -23.63 -25.83 -0.52
N LEU A 732 -24.50 -26.75 -0.12
CA LEU A 732 -25.31 -27.56 -1.02
C LEU A 732 -26.31 -26.70 -1.79
N ASN A 733 -26.80 -25.59 -1.26
CA ASN A 733 -27.66 -24.68 -2.01
C ASN A 733 -26.88 -23.77 -2.97
N ALA A 734 -25.68 -23.33 -2.58
CA ALA A 734 -24.81 -22.46 -3.40
C ALA A 734 -24.12 -23.20 -4.57
N SER A 735 -23.83 -24.50 -4.43
CA SER A 735 -23.03 -25.25 -5.39
C SER A 735 -23.82 -25.69 -6.63
N ALA A 736 -23.36 -25.40 -7.85
CA ALA A 736 -24.07 -25.80 -9.07
C ALA A 736 -24.08 -27.34 -9.30
N ALA A 737 -23.06 -28.03 -8.81
CA ALA A 737 -22.94 -29.49 -8.79
C ALA A 737 -22.21 -29.91 -7.52
N THR A 738 -22.57 -31.07 -6.98
CA THR A 738 -22.07 -31.64 -5.74
C THR A 738 -21.26 -32.90 -5.98
N GLY A 739 -21.36 -33.48 -7.18
CA GLY A 739 -20.71 -34.76 -7.53
C GLY A 739 -21.47 -35.99 -7.04
N LEU A 740 -22.60 -35.80 -6.35
CA LEU A 740 -23.54 -36.85 -5.99
C LEU A 740 -24.76 -36.78 -6.92
N PRO A 741 -24.95 -37.75 -7.84
CA PRO A 741 -26.01 -37.68 -8.85
C PRO A 741 -27.42 -37.51 -8.27
N ALA A 742 -27.68 -38.05 -7.08
CA ALA A 742 -28.98 -37.94 -6.42
C ALA A 742 -29.30 -36.51 -5.97
N ILE A 743 -28.29 -35.74 -5.54
CA ILE A 743 -28.45 -34.33 -5.17
C ILE A 743 -28.50 -33.48 -6.43
N ASP A 744 -27.58 -33.72 -7.37
CA ASP A 744 -27.48 -32.94 -8.61
C ASP A 744 -28.74 -33.05 -9.47
N HIS A 745 -29.41 -34.20 -9.48
CA HIS A 745 -30.69 -34.37 -10.16
C HIS A 745 -31.80 -33.50 -9.56
N VAL A 746 -31.86 -33.38 -8.23
CA VAL A 746 -32.84 -32.51 -7.56
C VAL A 746 -32.52 -31.04 -7.81
N LYS A 747 -31.23 -30.67 -7.85
CA LYS A 747 -30.77 -29.32 -8.13
C LYS A 747 -31.00 -28.83 -9.57
N GLN A 748 -31.19 -29.73 -10.53
CA GLN A 748 -31.58 -29.37 -11.90
C GLN A 748 -32.98 -28.75 -11.95
N ASP A 749 -33.83 -29.03 -10.97
CA ASP A 749 -35.13 -28.40 -10.80
C ASP A 749 -35.01 -27.21 -9.84
N SER A 750 -34.95 -26.00 -10.40
CA SER A 750 -34.75 -24.75 -9.66
C SER A 750 -35.87 -24.43 -8.64
N ARG A 751 -36.92 -25.25 -8.57
CA ARG A 751 -37.99 -25.12 -7.57
C ARG A 751 -37.56 -25.64 -6.20
N TYR A 752 -36.63 -26.58 -6.14
CA TYR A 752 -36.23 -27.24 -4.90
C TYR A 752 -35.03 -26.54 -4.23
N LEU A 753 -35.13 -26.39 -2.91
CA LEU A 753 -34.06 -25.96 -2.03
C LEU A 753 -33.76 -27.07 -1.03
N ILE A 754 -32.48 -27.30 -0.76
CA ILE A 754 -32.04 -28.25 0.26
C ILE A 754 -32.27 -27.61 1.63
N GLN A 755 -33.20 -28.14 2.42
CA GLN A 755 -33.68 -27.48 3.65
C GLN A 755 -33.23 -28.16 4.94
N LYS A 756 -33.03 -29.48 4.92
CA LYS A 756 -32.81 -30.24 6.15
C LYS A 756 -31.95 -31.47 5.95
N LEU A 757 -31.11 -31.79 6.93
CA LEU A 757 -30.40 -33.06 7.06
C LEU A 757 -30.85 -33.75 8.35
N THR A 758 -31.22 -35.02 8.29
CA THR A 758 -31.69 -35.80 9.45
C THR A 758 -30.94 -37.11 9.54
N ALA A 759 -30.40 -37.45 10.72
CA ALA A 759 -29.80 -38.75 10.97
C ALA A 759 -30.87 -39.84 11.12
N THR A 760 -30.58 -41.05 10.64
CA THR A 760 -31.45 -42.23 10.70
C THR A 760 -30.64 -43.45 11.16
N THR A 761 -31.31 -44.58 11.38
CA THR A 761 -30.65 -45.85 11.76
C THR A 761 -29.68 -46.37 10.70
N ASP A 762 -29.90 -46.02 9.42
CA ASP A 762 -29.20 -46.58 8.27
C ASP A 762 -28.39 -45.53 7.48
N GLY A 763 -28.12 -44.36 8.09
CA GLY A 763 -27.40 -43.24 7.47
C GLY A 763 -28.08 -41.90 7.71
N PHE A 764 -28.12 -41.03 6.69
CA PHE A 764 -28.70 -39.70 6.75
C PHE A 764 -29.74 -39.50 5.65
N VAL A 765 -30.67 -38.57 5.85
CA VAL A 765 -31.65 -38.16 4.85
C VAL A 765 -31.59 -36.65 4.68
N LEU A 766 -31.28 -36.23 3.46
CA LEU A 766 -31.31 -34.84 3.03
C LEU A 766 -32.69 -34.54 2.41
N LEU A 767 -33.42 -33.56 2.95
CA LEU A 767 -34.73 -33.16 2.50
C LEU A 767 -34.63 -31.91 1.63
N ALA A 768 -35.13 -31.99 0.41
CA ALA A 768 -35.31 -30.88 -0.49
C ALA A 768 -36.80 -30.49 -0.55
N GLU A 769 -37.11 -29.22 -0.31
CA GLU A 769 -38.48 -28.70 -0.34
C GLU A 769 -38.63 -27.64 -1.43
N SER A 770 -39.81 -27.57 -2.03
CA SER A 770 -40.14 -26.55 -3.02
C SER A 770 -40.85 -25.38 -2.37
N ALA A 771 -40.54 -24.17 -2.83
CA ALA A 771 -41.31 -22.97 -2.45
C ALA A 771 -42.72 -22.93 -3.07
N TYR A 772 -43.02 -23.86 -4.00
CA TYR A 772 -44.29 -23.96 -4.70
C TYR A 772 -45.15 -25.08 -4.12
N MET A 773 -46.42 -24.77 -3.82
CA MET A 773 -47.39 -25.66 -3.16
C MET A 773 -47.75 -26.91 -3.97
N ASP A 774 -47.37 -26.99 -5.24
CA ASP A 774 -47.69 -28.09 -6.17
C ASP A 774 -46.62 -29.20 -6.22
N ALA A 775 -45.48 -29.01 -5.55
CA ALA A 775 -44.36 -29.94 -5.58
C ALA A 775 -44.13 -30.59 -4.21
N LEU A 776 -44.10 -31.93 -4.18
CA LEU A 776 -43.86 -32.70 -2.96
C LEU A 776 -42.38 -32.64 -2.55
N PRO A 777 -42.05 -32.63 -1.24
CA PRO A 777 -40.68 -32.73 -0.76
C PRO A 777 -39.98 -33.99 -1.29
N VAL A 778 -38.69 -33.87 -1.59
CA VAL A 778 -37.85 -34.98 -2.06
C VAL A 778 -36.85 -35.36 -0.96
N SER A 779 -36.89 -36.63 -0.55
CA SER A 779 -35.95 -37.19 0.42
C SER A 779 -34.82 -37.91 -0.30
N ILE A 780 -33.58 -37.51 -0.02
CA ILE A 780 -32.36 -38.06 -0.62
C ILE A 780 -31.60 -38.83 0.47
N PRO A 781 -31.54 -40.18 0.40
CA PRO A 781 -30.77 -40.96 1.36
C PRO A 781 -29.28 -40.79 1.09
N LEU A 782 -28.51 -40.60 2.15
CA LEU A 782 -27.06 -40.45 2.15
C LEU A 782 -26.44 -41.45 3.12
N GLN A 783 -25.36 -42.10 2.71
CA GLN A 783 -24.49 -42.89 3.60
C GLN A 783 -23.46 -41.99 4.28
N ALA A 784 -22.81 -42.47 5.34
CA ALA A 784 -21.77 -41.70 6.04
C ALA A 784 -20.62 -41.27 5.11
N GLN A 785 -20.25 -42.14 4.17
CA GLN A 785 -19.27 -41.83 3.12
C GLN A 785 -19.69 -40.65 2.23
N ASP A 786 -20.98 -40.53 1.91
CA ASP A 786 -21.50 -39.47 1.04
C ASP A 786 -21.42 -38.13 1.77
N LEU A 787 -21.68 -38.15 3.08
CA LEU A 787 -21.56 -36.99 3.93
C LEU A 787 -20.10 -36.54 4.09
N TYR A 788 -19.17 -37.47 4.35
CA TYR A 788 -17.74 -37.16 4.40
C TYR A 788 -17.25 -36.57 3.08
N TYR A 789 -17.65 -37.17 1.97
CA TYR A 789 -17.36 -36.64 0.65
C TYR A 789 -17.85 -35.20 0.52
N LEU A 790 -19.12 -34.92 0.83
CA LEU A 790 -19.68 -33.57 0.76
C LEU A 790 -18.95 -32.56 1.66
N LEU A 791 -18.64 -32.93 2.91
CA LEU A 791 -17.91 -32.07 3.84
C LEU A 791 -16.47 -31.80 3.37
N SER A 792 -15.81 -32.80 2.76
CA SER A 792 -14.47 -32.63 2.18
C SER A 792 -14.44 -31.70 0.97
N GLN A 793 -15.57 -31.51 0.29
CA GLN A 793 -15.70 -30.58 -0.83
C GLN A 793 -16.04 -29.15 -0.36
N MET A 794 -16.33 -28.94 0.92
CA MET A 794 -16.63 -27.61 1.46
C MET A 794 -15.34 -26.80 1.61
N PRO A 795 -15.39 -25.48 1.32
CA PRO A 795 -14.31 -24.57 1.68
C PRO A 795 -14.00 -24.66 3.18
N PRO A 796 -12.71 -24.71 3.60
CA PRO A 796 -12.33 -24.82 5.01
C PRO A 796 -12.98 -23.77 5.91
N ASP A 797 -13.18 -22.57 5.40
CA ASP A 797 -13.76 -21.42 6.12
C ASP A 797 -15.24 -21.62 6.50
N HIS A 798 -15.93 -22.63 5.94
CA HIS A 798 -17.31 -22.98 6.29
C HIS A 798 -17.40 -24.05 7.40
N LEU A 799 -16.28 -24.59 7.88
CA LEU A 799 -16.24 -25.66 8.88
C LEU A 799 -15.91 -25.08 10.27
N ASN A 800 -16.94 -24.56 10.95
CA ASN A 800 -16.85 -23.80 12.21
C ASN A 800 -16.19 -24.52 13.41
N GLN A 801 -15.96 -25.85 13.34
CA GLN A 801 -15.32 -26.65 14.40
C GLN A 801 -14.47 -27.79 13.81
N CYS A 802 -13.62 -27.51 12.83
CA CYS A 802 -12.59 -28.46 12.43
C CYS A 802 -11.30 -28.20 13.21
N TYR A 803 -10.60 -29.26 13.60
CA TYR A 803 -9.22 -29.12 14.04
C TYR A 803 -8.32 -29.12 12.81
N LEU A 804 -7.49 -28.09 12.67
CA LEU A 804 -6.46 -28.10 11.64
C LEU A 804 -5.47 -29.22 11.96
N ALA A 805 -5.07 -29.95 10.92
CA ALA A 805 -4.05 -30.99 10.99
C ALA A 805 -2.78 -30.48 11.69
N SER A 806 -2.39 -29.22 11.45
CA SER A 806 -1.28 -28.53 12.11
C SER A 806 -1.44 -28.43 13.62
N ASP A 807 -2.61 -28.03 14.10
CA ASP A 807 -2.87 -27.76 15.51
C ASP A 807 -2.90 -29.07 16.30
N ILE A 808 -3.42 -30.14 15.68
CA ILE A 808 -3.39 -31.48 16.26
C ILE A 808 -1.96 -32.01 16.30
N LEU A 809 -1.20 -31.87 15.20
CA LEU A 809 0.19 -32.30 15.14
C LEU A 809 1.05 -31.60 16.19
N GLU A 810 0.87 -30.29 16.39
CA GLU A 810 1.57 -29.55 17.44
C GLU A 810 1.26 -30.10 18.84
N ARG A 811 -0.03 -30.30 19.15
CA ARG A 811 -0.49 -30.84 20.45
C ARG A 811 0.00 -32.27 20.70
N LEU A 812 -0.03 -33.12 19.67
CA LEU A 812 0.47 -34.50 19.76
C LEU A 812 1.99 -34.53 19.92
N ASN A 813 2.73 -33.65 19.23
CA ASN A 813 4.18 -33.51 19.38
C ASN A 813 4.58 -33.09 20.80
N GLN A 814 3.86 -32.14 21.40
CA GLN A 814 4.08 -31.71 22.79
C GLN A 814 3.81 -32.84 23.82
N SER A 815 3.09 -33.87 23.42
CA SER A 815 2.63 -34.96 24.28
C SER A 815 3.20 -36.34 23.90
N THR A 816 4.18 -36.36 22.99
CA THR A 816 4.81 -37.61 22.50
C THR A 816 5.49 -38.34 23.66
N GLY A 817 5.31 -39.66 23.76
CA GLY A 817 5.72 -40.46 24.92
C GLY A 817 4.66 -40.60 26.02
N ARG A 818 3.48 -39.95 25.86
CA ARG A 818 2.34 -40.01 26.81
C ARG A 818 1.01 -40.28 26.11
N LEU A 819 1.02 -40.66 24.84
CA LEU A 819 -0.19 -40.78 24.01
C LEU A 819 -0.94 -42.10 24.26
N ASN A 820 -0.31 -43.08 24.94
CA ASN A 820 -0.74 -44.47 25.04
C ASN A 820 -0.89 -45.14 23.66
N ILE A 821 -0.09 -44.72 22.70
CA ILE A 821 -0.01 -45.30 21.35
C ILE A 821 1.32 -46.04 21.28
N PRO A 822 1.34 -47.40 21.32
CA PRO A 822 2.56 -48.18 21.49
C PRO A 822 3.67 -47.89 20.49
N GLU A 823 3.32 -47.50 19.27
CA GLU A 823 4.25 -47.17 18.19
C GLU A 823 4.87 -45.78 18.36
N LEU A 824 4.11 -44.81 18.89
CA LEU A 824 4.55 -43.42 19.09
C LEU A 824 5.26 -43.23 20.44
N ASP A 825 4.84 -43.96 21.48
CA ASP A 825 5.42 -43.80 22.83
C ASP A 825 6.80 -44.47 23.00
N LYS A 826 7.21 -45.30 22.02
CA LYS A 826 8.54 -45.92 21.97
C LYS A 826 9.56 -45.07 21.21
N MET A 827 9.16 -43.91 20.69
CA MET A 827 10.03 -42.99 19.98
C MET A 827 11.02 -42.33 20.92
N ASP A 828 12.26 -42.15 20.46
CA ASP A 828 13.21 -41.26 21.14
C ASP A 828 13.02 -39.81 20.67
N ASP A 829 13.66 -38.87 21.36
CA ASP A 829 13.55 -37.42 21.12
C ASP A 829 14.01 -36.98 19.71
N SER A 830 14.53 -37.89 18.88
CA SER A 830 14.90 -37.57 17.50
C SER A 830 13.71 -37.56 16.53
N TYR A 831 12.57 -38.14 16.92
CA TYR A 831 11.36 -38.22 16.12
C TYR A 831 10.38 -37.10 16.45
N GLN A 832 9.72 -36.58 15.41
CA GLN A 832 8.59 -35.68 15.52
C GLN A 832 7.48 -36.14 14.59
N LEU A 833 6.23 -36.08 15.06
CA LEU A 833 5.05 -36.23 14.21
C LEU A 833 5.06 -35.15 13.14
N SER A 834 5.06 -35.59 11.90
CA SER A 834 5.24 -34.75 10.71
C SER A 834 4.05 -34.81 9.75
N PHE A 835 3.14 -35.76 9.95
CA PHE A 835 1.98 -35.95 9.07
C PHE A 835 0.78 -36.54 9.81
N ILE A 836 -0.40 -36.05 9.43
CA ILE A 836 -1.70 -36.61 9.79
C ILE A 836 -2.54 -36.69 8.51
N GLU A 837 -3.15 -37.84 8.26
CA GLU A 837 -3.97 -38.08 7.07
C GLU A 837 -5.25 -38.77 7.49
N GLN A 838 -6.40 -38.27 7.05
CA GLN A 838 -7.68 -38.93 7.25
C GLN A 838 -8.07 -39.69 5.98
N ASP A 839 -8.30 -40.98 6.10
CA ASP A 839 -8.76 -41.81 4.99
C ASP A 839 -10.19 -41.40 4.60
N SER A 840 -10.39 -41.06 3.33
CA SER A 840 -11.66 -40.49 2.84
C SER A 840 -12.83 -41.49 2.81
N VAL A 841 -12.56 -42.79 3.03
CA VAL A 841 -13.56 -43.86 2.93
C VAL A 841 -13.95 -44.37 4.32
N SER A 842 -12.97 -44.59 5.19
CA SER A 842 -13.13 -45.13 6.54
C SER A 842 -13.22 -44.06 7.62
N GLY A 843 -12.65 -42.87 7.39
CA GLY A 843 -12.48 -41.84 8.42
C GLY A 843 -11.34 -42.12 9.40
N ASP A 844 -10.59 -43.22 9.20
CA ASP A 844 -9.42 -43.57 10.00
C ASP A 844 -8.29 -42.55 9.81
N ILE A 845 -7.51 -42.33 10.86
CA ILE A 845 -6.50 -41.28 10.94
C ILE A 845 -5.13 -41.91 11.04
N LYS A 846 -4.32 -41.69 10.00
CA LYS A 846 -2.94 -42.11 9.91
C LYS A 846 -2.01 -41.02 10.42
N LEU A 847 -1.16 -41.36 11.38
CA LEU A 847 -0.11 -40.51 11.92
C LEU A 847 1.27 -40.98 11.44
N THR A 848 2.13 -40.04 11.02
CA THR A 848 3.51 -40.35 10.62
C THR A 848 4.51 -39.47 11.37
N ALA A 849 5.49 -40.10 12.02
CA ALA A 849 6.62 -39.42 12.63
C ALA A 849 7.91 -39.60 11.81
N THR A 850 8.69 -38.54 11.66
CA THR A 850 9.98 -38.53 10.96
C THR A 850 11.12 -38.18 11.92
N SER A 851 12.30 -38.75 11.67
CA SER A 851 13.48 -38.55 12.52
C SER A 851 14.45 -37.52 11.93
N SER A 852 14.93 -36.63 12.80
CA SER A 852 16.03 -35.70 12.50
C SER A 852 17.38 -36.38 12.24
N LYS A 853 17.51 -37.69 12.55
CA LYS A 853 18.73 -38.49 12.37
C LYS A 853 18.69 -39.39 11.13
N SER A 854 17.81 -39.10 10.16
CA SER A 854 17.63 -39.90 8.94
C SER A 854 17.24 -41.37 9.19
N LEU A 855 16.55 -41.64 10.30
CA LEU A 855 15.96 -42.96 10.59
C LEU A 855 14.63 -43.14 9.83
N PRO A 856 14.16 -44.38 9.58
CA PRO A 856 12.91 -44.64 8.88
C PRO A 856 11.70 -43.99 9.59
N PRO A 857 10.71 -43.46 8.85
CA PRO A 857 9.52 -42.92 9.46
C PRO A 857 8.71 -44.02 10.15
N VAL A 858 8.04 -43.67 11.25
CA VAL A 858 7.13 -44.56 11.97
C VAL A 858 5.71 -44.12 11.66
N GLN A 859 4.84 -45.10 11.36
CA GLN A 859 3.44 -44.86 11.01
C GLN A 859 2.52 -45.66 11.92
N THR A 860 1.39 -45.06 12.28
CA THR A 860 0.29 -45.73 13.00
C THR A 860 -1.04 -45.25 12.44
N VAL A 861 -2.07 -46.09 12.51
CA VAL A 861 -3.42 -45.79 12.04
C VAL A 861 -4.37 -45.98 13.21
N LEU A 862 -5.20 -44.98 13.46
CA LEU A 862 -6.17 -44.97 14.54
C LEU A 862 -7.56 -44.84 13.94
N SER A 863 -8.53 -45.59 14.46
CA SER A 863 -9.93 -45.29 14.16
C SER A 863 -10.30 -43.90 14.67
N SER A 864 -11.33 -43.26 14.10
CA SER A 864 -11.78 -41.94 14.55
C SER A 864 -12.13 -41.93 16.05
N ALA A 865 -12.65 -43.04 16.57
CA ALA A 865 -12.96 -43.20 18.00
C ALA A 865 -11.70 -43.28 18.88
N GLU A 866 -10.66 -44.01 18.44
CA GLU A 866 -9.38 -44.09 19.17
C GLU A 866 -8.66 -42.74 19.16
N PHE A 867 -8.72 -42.03 18.03
CA PHE A 867 -8.12 -40.71 17.89
C PHE A 867 -8.84 -39.65 18.74
N ALA A 868 -10.18 -39.65 18.76
CA ALA A 868 -10.96 -38.77 19.62
C ALA A 868 -10.65 -39.01 21.11
N GLN A 869 -10.56 -40.27 21.54
CA GLN A 869 -10.16 -40.62 22.90
C GLN A 869 -8.73 -40.17 23.22
N CYS A 870 -7.82 -40.19 22.23
CA CYS A 870 -6.47 -39.67 22.39
C CYS A 870 -6.50 -38.16 22.68
N LEU A 871 -7.25 -37.39 21.89
CA LEU A 871 -7.39 -35.93 22.09
C LEU A 871 -8.08 -35.58 23.41
N GLU A 872 -9.14 -36.28 23.79
CA GLU A 872 -9.87 -36.02 25.04
C GLU A 872 -9.00 -36.25 26.28
N LYS A 873 -8.13 -37.27 26.24
CA LYS A 873 -7.14 -37.52 27.32
C LYS A 873 -6.13 -36.38 27.43
N LEU A 874 -5.70 -35.81 26.30
CA LEU A 874 -4.78 -34.68 26.29
C LEU A 874 -5.42 -33.43 26.90
N GLU A 875 -6.67 -33.12 26.54
CA GLU A 875 -7.40 -31.98 27.11
C GLU A 875 -7.61 -32.13 28.63
N LYS A 876 -7.96 -33.32 29.11
CA LYS A 876 -8.10 -33.59 30.56
C LYS A 876 -6.77 -33.48 31.30
N SER A 877 -5.65 -33.87 30.68
CA SER A 877 -4.32 -33.76 31.29
C SER A 877 -3.80 -32.31 31.36
N ALA A 878 -4.16 -31.45 30.41
CA ALA A 878 -3.85 -30.02 30.44
C ALA A 878 -4.59 -29.27 31.56
N VAL A 879 -5.85 -29.64 31.83
CA VAL A 879 -6.67 -29.04 32.90
C VAL A 879 -6.19 -29.45 34.31
N LEU A 880 -5.57 -30.63 34.45
CA LEU A 880 -5.00 -31.09 35.72
C LEU A 880 -3.68 -30.39 36.09
N ASN A 881 -2.84 -30.02 35.10
CA ASN A 881 -1.59 -29.28 35.33
C ASN A 881 -1.78 -27.79 35.65
N LEU A 882 -2.98 -27.23 35.43
CA LEU A 882 -3.34 -25.86 35.81
C LEU A 882 -3.91 -25.76 37.24
N LYS A 883 -4.10 -26.89 37.94
CA LYS A 883 -4.61 -26.96 39.32
C LYS A 883 -3.60 -27.53 40.33
N SER A 884 -2.37 -27.83 39.89
CA SER A 884 -1.20 -28.12 40.73
C SER A 884 -0.28 -26.91 40.77
#